data_AF-A0A6I6CHJ9-F1
#
_entry.id   AF-A0A6I6CHJ9-F1
#
_cell.length_a   1.000
_cell.length_b   1.000
_cell.length_c   1.000
_cell.angle_alpha   90.00
_cell.angle_beta   90.00
_cell.angle_gamma   90.00
#
_symmetry.space_group_name_H-M   'P 1'
#
loop_
_entity.id
_entity.type
_entity.pdbx_description
1 polymer ?
#
loop_
_entity_poly.entity_id
_entity_poly.type
_entity_poly.pdbx_seq_one_letter_code
_entity_poly.pdbx_strand_id
1 'polypeptide(L)'
;MLNEERPQDFELMELLIKEASSVKGDGHVNPSTQPSGEFKSFKARFQSYIDQIPSYLHSVGKEGFFPHFFLGSFSALVDTEIATKLDVEKIYFSFDGPRTLKVAVIRKGDIKSKKDVLEKIRLFVISEKGASSATQKFSYGELSDVLGRSQPARFQPVFDNQGELKVKSVIIDKGGINQQGVLVAVEDKKLHEDNASKNKFQKIKCELWNKPESDIENLTNSDVKKVKEPVGNILKKVSEIYSEYKDSLVYADKAREAAHHGFLAGALVNFRYRHNLRVYLEQFAGRGYADIVLVPRGKGRSLNAVPIIIEMRAATKEELKEGKIKESSETTPAAALKQAKDYAKGFQPNTMRVLTVSDNVLCVGLNLDSTESEKFLMHISPREDREIALPTMQALLKEASDWNGRKEAITDIKEKIKQPLERIYHTFPGTPEKGGNYFSRFLLGQLLLADKFKRINLEKSLFLYNEYPLASSTRSGSQSTGSPVTTFMLTKGNQGQDKEVFIFHIREGGKGEFSEKKIPINLPKTGKITEVCISLQEKRKSDFFNVEKIDRYNSLNEYKGGKESFNGEWKNIPYPAKLKETFDKVLEFQLASSQDQFQSISKYKELFGKLGEAVLPFKGLIEKEAHTQAVFHGVFSHYSDIKLGESLESRALVLTEFQTGRGKRIDMIIHGVKFADQARSAGEYDPVGLELKGPREGRTADALKDEANKQIADEYMKGVTYKTLTDGKEVGFIGVVFDKGASNADSLILTSKDGFVRVPVVHSSVLQIHPRGHEGQQPIDRTKGKPLEKIEEVIQVHNIDESLSKTQQSRK
;
A
#
# COMPACT_ATOMS: atom_id res chain seq x y z
N MET A 1 15.82 -26.25 -15.00
CA MET A 1 14.93 -27.01 -14.11
C MET A 1 14.46 -26.06 -13.02
N LEU A 2 13.15 -25.84 -12.94
CA LEU A 2 12.50 -24.95 -11.97
C LEU A 2 12.52 -25.62 -10.59
N ASN A 3 13.16 -24.99 -9.60
CA ASN A 3 12.80 -25.24 -8.21
C ASN A 3 11.36 -24.74 -8.04
N GLU A 4 10.39 -25.63 -8.19
CA GLU A 4 9.03 -25.39 -7.73
C GLU A 4 9.09 -25.17 -6.22
N GLU A 5 8.96 -23.90 -5.81
CA GLU A 5 8.71 -23.58 -4.41
C GLU A 5 7.48 -24.37 -3.97
N ARG A 6 7.66 -25.26 -2.98
CA ARG A 6 6.55 -26.02 -2.44
C ARG A 6 5.53 -25.05 -1.86
N PRO A 7 4.25 -25.21 -2.21
CA PRO A 7 3.18 -24.45 -1.61
C PRO A 7 3.26 -24.46 -0.07
N GLN A 8 3.21 -23.29 0.57
CA GLN A 8 3.02 -23.13 2.00
C GLN A 8 1.56 -22.76 2.31
N ASP A 9 0.83 -23.75 2.83
CA ASP A 9 -0.63 -23.90 2.65
C ASP A 9 -1.52 -23.56 3.85
N PHE A 10 -1.00 -22.91 4.90
CA PHE A 10 -1.74 -22.77 6.17
C PHE A 10 -2.14 -21.35 6.53
N GLU A 11 -3.39 -21.20 6.97
CA GLU A 11 -3.89 -19.94 7.52
C GLU A 11 -3.30 -19.65 8.91
N LEU A 12 -3.28 -18.38 9.32
CA LEU A 12 -2.65 -17.95 10.58
C LEU A 12 -3.18 -18.75 11.78
N MET A 13 -4.51 -18.84 11.90
CA MET A 13 -5.17 -19.55 13.00
C MET A 13 -5.02 -21.07 12.89
N GLU A 14 -4.90 -21.60 11.67
CA GLU A 14 -4.63 -23.03 11.45
C GLU A 14 -3.27 -23.42 12.04
N LEU A 15 -2.23 -22.60 11.82
CA LEU A 15 -0.92 -22.82 12.43
C LEU A 15 -0.95 -22.73 13.95
N LEU A 16 -1.60 -21.70 14.51
CA LEU A 16 -1.69 -21.53 15.96
C LEU A 16 -2.29 -22.78 16.65
N ILE A 17 -3.39 -23.30 16.10
CA ILE A 17 -4.09 -24.45 16.65
C ILE A 17 -3.32 -25.76 16.45
N LYS A 18 -2.66 -25.93 15.29
CA LYS A 18 -1.84 -27.13 15.02
C LYS A 18 -0.56 -27.17 15.82
N GLU A 19 0.13 -26.05 16.01
CA GLU A 19 1.37 -26.01 16.76
C GLU A 19 1.16 -26.36 18.22
N ALA A 20 0.01 -25.95 18.78
CA ALA A 20 -0.41 -26.38 20.11
C ALA A 20 -0.72 -27.90 20.20
N SER A 21 -0.75 -28.64 19.08
CA SER A 21 -0.86 -30.12 19.05
C SER A 21 0.49 -30.86 19.04
N SER A 22 1.62 -30.19 18.80
CA SER A 22 2.90 -30.85 18.44
C SER A 22 3.70 -31.43 19.61
N VAL A 23 3.09 -31.61 20.78
CA VAL A 23 3.77 -32.11 21.98
C VAL A 23 3.86 -33.64 21.90
N LYS A 24 4.89 -34.18 21.24
CA LYS A 24 5.41 -35.50 21.60
C LYS A 24 6.50 -35.31 22.65
N GLY A 25 6.40 -36.10 23.72
CA GLY A 25 7.19 -35.99 24.94
C GLY A 25 8.70 -36.10 24.75
N ASP A 26 9.38 -35.67 25.80
CA ASP A 26 10.82 -35.66 26.04
C ASP A 26 11.64 -34.67 25.20
N GLY A 27 11.84 -33.48 25.77
CA GLY A 27 13.17 -32.90 26.09
C GLY A 27 14.23 -32.69 25.00
N HIS A 28 14.04 -33.18 23.78
CA HIS A 28 14.95 -33.05 22.67
C HIS A 28 14.16 -32.57 21.45
N VAL A 29 14.29 -31.27 21.17
CA VAL A 29 14.19 -30.78 19.80
C VAL A 29 15.30 -31.49 19.02
N ASN A 30 14.97 -32.55 18.29
CA ASN A 30 15.87 -33.08 17.26
C ASN A 30 15.78 -32.14 16.05
N PRO A 31 16.82 -31.37 15.72
CA PRO A 31 16.88 -30.60 14.49
C PRO A 31 17.32 -31.55 13.37
N SER A 32 16.52 -32.58 13.05
CA SER A 32 16.85 -33.49 11.95
C SER A 32 15.74 -33.46 10.90
N THR A 33 16.04 -32.75 9.81
CA THR A 33 15.36 -32.72 8.50
C THR A 33 14.06 -31.91 8.36
N GLN A 34 13.93 -30.77 9.05
CA GLN A 34 13.05 -29.70 8.56
C GLN A 34 13.90 -28.58 7.94
N PRO A 35 13.85 -28.35 6.62
CA PRO A 35 14.59 -27.24 6.03
C PRO A 35 14.02 -25.92 6.57
N SER A 36 14.96 -25.04 6.93
CA SER A 36 14.85 -23.70 7.49
C SER A 36 14.06 -22.72 6.61
N GLY A 37 12.73 -22.87 6.55
CA GLY A 37 11.86 -21.90 5.89
C GLY A 37 11.27 -20.91 6.90
N GLU A 38 11.47 -19.61 6.68
CA GLU A 38 11.03 -18.47 7.53
C GLU A 38 9.51 -18.41 7.85
N PHE A 39 8.68 -19.31 7.33
CA PHE A 39 7.21 -19.19 7.39
C PHE A 39 6.48 -20.45 7.88
N LYS A 40 7.22 -21.40 8.49
CA LYS A 40 6.65 -22.67 8.99
C LYS A 40 6.01 -22.60 10.38
N SER A 41 6.22 -21.51 11.13
CA SER A 41 5.62 -21.32 12.46
C SER A 41 4.61 -20.17 12.50
N PHE A 42 3.65 -20.25 13.42
CA PHE A 42 2.68 -19.20 13.72
C PHE A 42 3.39 -17.91 14.10
N LYS A 43 4.42 -17.98 14.97
CA LYS A 43 5.21 -16.81 15.38
C LYS A 43 5.76 -16.07 14.17
N ALA A 44 6.46 -16.77 13.28
CA ALA A 44 7.10 -16.13 12.14
C ALA A 44 6.08 -15.59 11.13
N ARG A 45 4.98 -16.31 10.89
CA ARG A 45 3.89 -15.87 10.01
C ARG A 45 3.16 -14.66 10.56
N PHE A 46 2.88 -14.64 11.87
CA PHE A 46 2.24 -13.51 12.52
C PHE A 46 3.16 -12.30 12.56
N GLN A 47 4.42 -12.47 12.97
CA GLN A 47 5.41 -11.41 12.96
C GLN A 47 5.53 -10.78 11.56
N SER A 48 5.55 -11.61 10.51
CA SER A 48 5.60 -11.09 9.16
C SER A 48 4.34 -10.32 8.75
N TYR A 49 3.15 -10.70 9.23
CA TYR A 49 1.93 -9.91 9.03
C TYR A 49 2.03 -8.55 9.72
N ILE A 50 2.54 -8.53 10.95
CA ILE A 50 2.76 -7.30 11.72
C ILE A 50 3.80 -6.40 11.06
N ASP A 51 4.90 -6.96 10.58
CA ASP A 51 5.97 -6.18 9.94
C ASP A 51 5.53 -5.47 8.64
N GLN A 52 4.40 -5.87 8.04
CA GLN A 52 3.79 -5.22 6.88
C GLN A 52 3.01 -3.95 7.21
N ILE A 53 2.76 -3.68 8.50
CA ILE A 53 2.05 -2.49 8.95
C ILE A 53 3.03 -1.30 8.89
N PRO A 54 2.75 -0.26 8.09
CA PRO A 54 3.75 0.79 7.82
C PRO A 54 3.93 1.76 8.98
N SER A 55 2.95 1.85 9.87
CA SER A 55 2.92 2.72 11.04
C SER A 55 2.21 2.02 12.19
N TYR A 56 2.59 2.34 13.41
CA TYR A 56 1.88 1.92 14.62
C TYR A 56 1.40 3.11 15.43
N LEU A 57 1.28 4.29 14.80
CA LEU A 57 0.87 5.52 15.48
C LEU A 57 -0.61 5.54 15.84
N HIS A 58 -1.43 4.68 15.23
CA HIS A 58 -2.89 4.72 15.37
C HIS A 58 -3.44 3.47 16.07
N SER A 59 -4.46 2.83 15.49
CA SER A 59 -5.24 1.76 16.10
C SER A 59 -4.42 0.53 16.50
N VAL A 60 -3.46 0.09 15.68
CA VAL A 60 -2.62 -1.09 15.96
C VAL A 60 -1.71 -0.84 17.17
N GLY A 61 -1.23 0.40 17.34
CA GLY A 61 -0.41 0.80 18.48
C GLY A 61 -1.19 0.87 19.81
N LYS A 62 -2.50 1.16 19.75
CA LYS A 62 -3.35 1.30 20.93
C LYS A 62 -3.57 -0.02 21.66
N GLU A 63 -3.86 0.10 22.95
CA GLU A 63 -4.17 -1.03 23.85
C GLU A 63 -5.45 -1.76 23.43
N GLY A 64 -5.44 -3.09 23.50
CA GLY A 64 -6.62 -3.91 23.26
C GLY A 64 -6.89 -4.24 21.79
N PHE A 65 -6.15 -3.65 20.84
CA PHE A 65 -6.22 -4.00 19.43
C PHE A 65 -6.02 -5.51 19.21
N PHE A 66 -4.93 -6.08 19.73
CA PHE A 66 -4.60 -7.48 19.46
C PHE A 66 -5.51 -8.50 20.15
N PRO A 67 -5.89 -8.33 21.42
CA PRO A 67 -6.92 -9.17 22.03
C PRO A 67 -8.21 -9.24 21.19
N HIS A 68 -8.68 -8.10 20.68
CA HIS A 68 -9.86 -8.09 19.81
C HIS A 68 -9.60 -8.66 18.41
N PHE A 69 -8.39 -8.48 17.87
CA PHE A 69 -7.95 -9.16 16.65
C PHE A 69 -8.08 -10.67 16.76
N PHE A 70 -7.53 -11.29 17.81
CA PHE A 70 -7.65 -12.73 17.98
C PHE A 70 -9.09 -13.16 18.26
N LEU A 71 -9.87 -12.36 18.99
CA LEU A 71 -11.29 -12.65 19.18
C LEU A 71 -12.03 -12.68 17.83
N GLY A 72 -11.87 -11.64 17.00
CA GLY A 72 -12.45 -11.60 15.66
C GLY A 72 -12.03 -12.80 14.80
N SER A 73 -10.75 -13.19 14.87
CA SER A 73 -10.24 -14.37 14.18
C SER A 73 -10.91 -15.66 14.66
N PHE A 74 -11.01 -15.91 15.97
CA PHE A 74 -11.67 -17.11 16.49
C PHE A 74 -13.18 -17.11 16.24
N SER A 75 -13.83 -15.95 16.33
CA SER A 75 -15.27 -15.81 16.12
C SER A 75 -15.69 -16.06 14.68
N ALA A 76 -14.86 -15.68 13.69
CA ALA A 76 -15.12 -16.04 12.30
C ALA A 76 -14.65 -17.46 11.96
N LEU A 77 -13.60 -17.97 12.62
CA LEU A 77 -12.98 -19.27 12.31
C LEU A 77 -13.98 -20.43 12.41
N VAL A 78 -14.86 -20.41 13.42
CA VAL A 78 -15.80 -21.52 13.70
C VAL A 78 -16.71 -21.88 12.53
N ASP A 79 -16.96 -20.93 11.63
CA ASP A 79 -17.83 -21.10 10.48
C ASP A 79 -17.07 -21.40 9.18
N THR A 80 -15.74 -21.50 9.25
CA THR A 80 -14.88 -21.77 8.09
C THR A 80 -14.57 -23.25 7.89
N GLU A 81 -14.14 -23.59 6.67
CA GLU A 81 -13.59 -24.90 6.34
C GLU A 81 -12.37 -25.29 7.19
N ILE A 82 -11.61 -24.33 7.74
CA ILE A 82 -10.50 -24.60 8.65
C ILE A 82 -11.00 -25.27 9.93
N ALA A 83 -12.08 -24.74 10.53
CA ALA A 83 -12.62 -25.32 11.76
C ALA A 83 -13.03 -26.77 11.55
N THR A 84 -13.65 -27.06 10.39
CA THR A 84 -13.98 -28.43 9.99
C THR A 84 -12.73 -29.30 9.81
N LYS A 85 -11.70 -28.80 9.12
CA LYS A 85 -10.41 -29.50 8.91
C LYS A 85 -9.65 -29.78 10.20
N LEU A 86 -9.82 -28.94 11.21
CA LEU A 86 -9.18 -29.06 12.53
C LEU A 86 -10.06 -29.80 13.56
N ASP A 87 -11.20 -30.34 13.12
CA ASP A 87 -12.21 -30.97 13.96
C ASP A 87 -12.63 -30.10 15.16
N VAL A 88 -12.71 -28.78 14.99
CA VAL A 88 -13.18 -27.88 16.04
C VAL A 88 -14.67 -28.12 16.28
N GLU A 89 -15.04 -28.39 17.53
CA GLU A 89 -16.43 -28.54 17.95
C GLU A 89 -16.94 -27.27 18.64
N LYS A 90 -16.14 -26.72 19.56
CA LYS A 90 -16.52 -25.54 20.35
C LYS A 90 -15.31 -24.65 20.60
N ILE A 91 -15.54 -23.34 20.63
CA ILE A 91 -14.55 -22.35 21.08
C ILE A 91 -15.18 -21.54 22.20
N TYR A 92 -14.39 -21.25 23.24
CA TYR A 92 -14.77 -20.44 24.37
C TYR A 92 -13.75 -19.32 24.55
N PHE A 93 -14.20 -18.15 24.97
CA PHE A 93 -13.31 -17.04 25.26
C PHE A 93 -13.68 -16.32 26.56
N SER A 94 -12.72 -15.61 27.11
CA SER A 94 -12.94 -14.64 28.18
C SER A 94 -11.84 -13.58 28.15
N PHE A 95 -12.18 -12.34 28.51
CA PHE A 95 -11.20 -11.28 28.70
C PHE A 95 -10.74 -11.25 30.15
N ASP A 96 -9.43 -11.16 30.35
CA ASP A 96 -8.81 -10.95 31.66
C ASP A 96 -8.14 -9.57 31.68
N GLY A 97 -9.01 -8.56 31.70
CA GLY A 97 -8.67 -7.17 31.39
C GLY A 97 -8.55 -6.89 29.89
N PRO A 98 -8.41 -5.61 29.51
CA PRO A 98 -8.46 -5.19 28.10
C PRO A 98 -7.24 -5.63 27.27
N ARG A 99 -6.13 -6.01 27.92
CA ARG A 99 -4.89 -6.45 27.29
C ARG A 99 -4.77 -7.96 27.12
N THR A 100 -5.72 -8.74 27.64
CA THR A 100 -5.59 -10.21 27.70
C THR A 100 -6.85 -10.90 27.23
N LEU A 101 -6.72 -11.76 26.21
CA LEU A 101 -7.75 -12.68 25.77
C LEU A 101 -7.32 -14.11 26.11
N LYS A 102 -8.21 -14.85 26.78
CA LYS A 102 -8.06 -16.29 27.02
C LYS A 102 -9.02 -17.05 26.11
N VAL A 103 -8.53 -18.11 25.47
CA VAL A 103 -9.33 -18.91 24.54
C VAL A 103 -9.12 -20.39 24.81
N ALA A 104 -10.21 -21.15 24.80
CA ALA A 104 -10.19 -22.61 24.82
C ALA A 104 -10.88 -23.16 23.57
N VAL A 105 -10.17 -23.99 22.82
CA VAL A 105 -10.68 -24.69 21.64
C VAL A 105 -10.85 -26.16 21.98
N ILE A 106 -12.05 -26.68 21.79
CA ILE A 106 -12.43 -28.06 22.03
C ILE A 106 -12.67 -28.74 20.69
N ARG A 107 -11.94 -29.82 20.42
CA ARG A 107 -12.14 -30.65 19.22
C ARG A 107 -13.21 -31.72 19.41
N LYS A 108 -13.76 -32.21 18.31
CA LYS A 108 -14.80 -33.24 18.28
C LYS A 108 -14.38 -34.51 19.01
N GLY A 109 -15.38 -35.15 19.62
CA GLY A 109 -15.28 -36.45 20.26
C GLY A 109 -15.20 -36.37 21.79
N ASP A 110 -15.53 -37.47 22.45
CA ASP A 110 -15.62 -37.50 23.92
C ASP A 110 -14.24 -37.40 24.59
N ILE A 111 -14.17 -36.67 25.71
CA ILE A 111 -12.98 -36.61 26.57
C ILE A 111 -13.14 -37.65 27.68
N LYS A 112 -12.55 -38.83 27.51
CA LYS A 112 -12.69 -39.97 28.45
C LYS A 112 -11.37 -40.39 29.11
N SER A 113 -10.24 -40.02 28.52
CA SER A 113 -8.92 -40.41 28.97
C SER A 113 -7.96 -39.23 29.06
N LYS A 114 -6.80 -39.46 29.69
CA LYS A 114 -5.73 -38.47 29.76
C LYS A 114 -5.26 -38.01 28.39
N LYS A 115 -5.12 -38.98 27.48
CA LYS A 115 -4.72 -38.74 26.09
C LYS A 115 -5.72 -37.87 25.35
N ASP A 116 -7.02 -38.07 25.58
CA ASP A 116 -8.08 -37.26 24.97
C ASP A 116 -7.97 -35.79 25.36
N VAL A 117 -7.63 -35.48 26.62
CA VAL A 117 -7.44 -34.09 27.08
C VAL A 117 -6.34 -33.40 26.29
N LEU A 118 -5.18 -34.06 26.15
CA LEU A 118 -4.04 -33.53 25.41
C LEU A 118 -4.29 -33.47 23.90
N GLU A 119 -5.12 -34.35 23.34
CA GLU A 119 -5.42 -34.38 21.91
C GLU A 119 -6.53 -33.39 21.52
N LYS A 120 -7.52 -33.15 22.39
CA LYS A 120 -8.76 -32.44 22.04
C LYS A 120 -8.87 -31.03 22.62
N ILE A 121 -8.14 -30.69 23.68
CA ILE A 121 -8.19 -29.35 24.29
C ILE A 121 -6.98 -28.53 23.86
N ARG A 122 -7.20 -27.31 23.36
CA ARG A 122 -6.14 -26.33 23.08
C ARG A 122 -6.44 -25.04 23.83
N LEU A 123 -5.46 -24.56 24.58
CA LEU A 123 -5.60 -23.37 25.42
C LEU A 123 -4.65 -22.29 24.95
N PHE A 124 -5.16 -21.07 24.89
CA PHE A 124 -4.42 -19.91 24.43
C PHE A 124 -4.57 -18.76 25.42
N VAL A 125 -3.47 -18.06 25.65
CA VAL A 125 -3.47 -16.75 26.32
C VAL A 125 -2.79 -15.77 25.40
N ILE A 126 -3.55 -14.83 24.87
CA ILE A 126 -3.06 -13.75 24.02
C ILE A 126 -2.97 -12.52 24.90
N SER A 127 -1.78 -11.94 25.03
CA SER A 127 -1.57 -10.77 25.88
C SER A 127 -0.66 -9.73 25.27
N GLU A 128 -1.00 -8.46 25.47
CA GLU A 128 -0.09 -7.35 25.19
C GLU A 128 0.85 -7.14 26.39
N LYS A 129 2.13 -6.84 26.12
CA LYS A 129 3.13 -6.60 27.18
C LYS A 129 2.71 -5.43 28.06
N GLY A 130 2.93 -5.58 29.37
CA GLY A 130 2.41 -4.67 30.39
C GLY A 130 1.06 -5.06 30.96
N ALA A 131 0.45 -6.17 30.50
CA ALA A 131 -0.59 -6.86 31.26
C ALA A 131 -0.03 -7.38 32.59
N SER A 132 -0.88 -7.50 33.61
CA SER A 132 -0.49 -8.08 34.90
C SER A 132 -0.06 -9.54 34.72
N SER A 133 1.02 -9.95 35.38
CA SER A 133 1.52 -11.32 35.29
C SER A 133 0.50 -12.37 35.76
N ALA A 134 -0.46 -11.97 36.60
CA ALA A 134 -1.58 -12.81 37.01
C ALA A 134 -2.57 -13.07 35.86
N THR A 135 -2.84 -12.08 35.01
CA THR A 135 -3.82 -12.21 33.90
C THR A 135 -3.27 -13.03 32.74
N GLN A 136 -1.94 -13.08 32.60
CA GLN A 136 -1.23 -13.85 31.56
C GLN A 136 -1.19 -15.38 31.79
N LYS A 137 -2.02 -15.90 32.71
CA LYS A 137 -2.07 -17.32 33.09
C LYS A 137 -3.46 -17.88 32.85
N PHE A 138 -3.54 -19.13 32.39
CA PHE A 138 -4.80 -19.88 32.28
C PHE A 138 -4.87 -20.90 33.43
N SER A 139 -5.95 -20.90 34.22
CA SER A 139 -6.06 -21.73 35.43
C SER A 139 -6.86 -23.02 35.22
N TYR A 140 -6.69 -23.99 36.13
CA TYR A 140 -7.53 -25.19 36.17
C TYR A 140 -8.99 -24.86 36.49
N GLY A 141 -9.24 -23.86 37.34
CA GLY A 141 -10.59 -23.36 37.62
C GLY A 141 -11.30 -22.80 36.39
N GLU A 142 -10.57 -22.05 35.55
CA GLU A 142 -11.07 -21.52 34.28
C GLU A 142 -11.36 -22.65 33.27
N LEU A 143 -10.50 -23.66 33.18
CA LEU A 143 -10.74 -24.82 32.33
C LEU A 143 -11.96 -25.64 32.79
N SER A 144 -12.17 -25.73 34.10
CA SER A 144 -13.36 -26.36 34.69
C SER A 144 -14.65 -25.65 34.26
N ASP A 145 -14.64 -24.31 34.22
CA ASP A 145 -15.77 -23.51 33.76
C ASP A 145 -16.11 -23.81 32.29
N VAL A 146 -15.10 -23.86 31.43
CA VAL A 146 -15.24 -24.17 29.99
C VAL A 146 -15.85 -25.55 29.75
N LEU A 147 -15.42 -26.57 30.49
CA LEU A 147 -15.88 -27.95 30.32
C LEU A 147 -17.22 -28.24 31.00
N GLY A 148 -17.70 -27.33 31.84
CA GLY A 148 -18.96 -27.40 32.57
C GLY A 148 -18.85 -28.17 33.88
N ARG A 149 -19.09 -27.48 35.02
CA ARG A 149 -19.11 -28.06 36.37
C ARG A 149 -20.10 -29.23 36.57
N SER A 150 -21.04 -29.45 35.64
CA SER A 150 -22.17 -30.38 35.78
C SER A 150 -21.93 -31.78 35.19
N GLN A 151 -20.72 -32.11 34.71
CA GLN A 151 -20.37 -33.49 34.30
C GLN A 151 -19.01 -33.93 34.88
N PRO A 152 -18.97 -34.43 36.13
CA PRO A 152 -17.73 -34.87 36.80
C PRO A 152 -16.89 -35.87 36.00
N ALA A 153 -17.55 -36.74 35.23
CA ALA A 153 -16.91 -37.77 34.40
C ALA A 153 -16.02 -37.20 33.26
N ARG A 154 -16.23 -35.94 32.83
CA ARG A 154 -15.40 -35.28 31.80
C ARG A 154 -14.20 -34.53 32.37
N PHE A 155 -14.22 -34.21 33.67
CA PHE A 155 -13.20 -33.38 34.30
C PHE A 155 -12.16 -34.17 35.09
N GLN A 156 -12.50 -35.37 35.56
CA GLN A 156 -11.52 -36.26 36.23
C GLN A 156 -10.24 -36.47 35.38
N PRO A 157 -10.32 -36.74 34.06
CA PRO A 157 -9.12 -36.87 33.23
C PRO A 157 -8.28 -35.59 33.10
N VAL A 158 -8.84 -34.41 33.38
CA VAL A 158 -8.12 -33.12 33.37
C VAL A 158 -7.34 -32.92 34.67
N PHE A 159 -7.96 -33.24 35.81
CA PHE A 159 -7.29 -33.25 37.10
C PHE A 159 -6.17 -34.29 37.16
N ASP A 160 -6.41 -35.48 36.59
CA ASP A 160 -5.39 -36.54 36.56
C ASP A 160 -4.18 -36.20 35.67
N ASN A 161 -4.26 -35.11 34.89
CA ASN A 161 -3.21 -34.56 34.02
C ASN A 161 -2.62 -33.24 34.55
N GLN A 162 -2.73 -32.98 35.86
CA GLN A 162 -2.14 -31.78 36.44
C GLN A 162 -0.64 -31.68 36.09
N GLY A 163 -0.26 -30.60 35.42
CA GLY A 163 1.13 -30.33 34.99
C GLY A 163 1.50 -30.74 33.56
N GLU A 164 0.70 -31.57 32.87
CA GLU A 164 0.96 -32.00 31.48
C GLU A 164 0.35 -31.08 30.44
N LEU A 165 -0.86 -30.56 30.70
CA LEU A 165 -1.55 -29.68 29.77
C LEU A 165 -0.79 -28.33 29.64
N LYS A 166 -0.59 -27.92 28.38
CA LYS A 166 0.12 -26.68 28.03
C LYS A 166 -0.84 -25.63 27.51
N VAL A 167 -0.52 -24.38 27.86
CA VAL A 167 -1.16 -23.17 27.38
C VAL A 167 -0.21 -22.51 26.40
N LYS A 168 -0.66 -22.29 25.17
CA LYS A 168 0.09 -21.53 24.18
C LYS A 168 -0.07 -20.03 24.50
N SER A 169 0.98 -19.42 25.01
CA SER A 169 1.00 -18.00 25.34
C SER A 169 1.54 -17.22 24.14
N VAL A 170 0.73 -16.30 23.60
CA VAL A 170 1.13 -15.34 22.56
C VAL A 170 1.29 -13.98 23.24
N ILE A 171 2.51 -13.47 23.27
CA ILE A 171 2.86 -12.22 23.93
C ILE A 171 3.26 -11.20 22.87
N ILE A 172 2.64 -10.03 22.90
CA ILE A 172 2.82 -8.99 21.91
C ILE A 172 3.45 -7.77 22.59
N ASP A 173 4.71 -7.53 22.25
CA ASP A 173 5.52 -6.45 22.84
C ASP A 173 5.49 -5.20 21.96
N LYS A 174 4.99 -4.09 22.53
CA LYS A 174 4.96 -2.76 21.91
C LYS A 174 5.96 -1.77 22.55
N GLY A 175 6.77 -2.20 23.51
CA GLY A 175 7.64 -1.33 24.31
C GLY A 175 8.76 -0.66 23.51
N GLY A 176 9.18 -1.27 22.41
CA GLY A 176 10.21 -0.76 21.49
C GLY A 176 9.66 -0.33 20.13
N ILE A 177 8.38 0.05 20.03
CA ILE A 177 7.69 0.17 18.74
C ILE A 177 8.37 1.10 17.72
N ASN A 178 9.03 2.16 18.20
CA ASN A 178 9.74 3.12 17.37
C ASN A 178 11.14 2.65 16.93
N GLN A 179 11.71 1.62 17.57
CA GLN A 179 13.08 1.14 17.34
C GLN A 179 13.11 -0.25 16.69
N GLN A 180 12.22 -1.15 17.12
CA GLN A 180 12.22 -2.57 16.76
C GLN A 180 10.87 -3.03 16.19
N GLY A 181 9.86 -2.14 16.15
CA GLY A 181 8.49 -2.51 15.80
C GLY A 181 7.79 -3.28 16.92
N VAL A 182 6.69 -3.96 16.57
CA VAL A 182 5.97 -4.85 17.48
C VAL A 182 6.59 -6.24 17.40
N LEU A 183 6.94 -6.83 18.55
CA LEU A 183 7.55 -8.17 18.61
C LEU A 183 6.57 -9.20 19.15
N VAL A 184 6.54 -10.37 18.51
CA VAL A 184 5.71 -11.51 18.90
C VAL A 184 6.58 -12.57 19.57
N ALA A 185 6.24 -12.95 20.80
CA ALA A 185 6.75 -14.14 21.46
C ALA A 185 5.66 -15.19 21.60
N VAL A 186 6.05 -16.47 21.45
CA VAL A 186 5.15 -17.61 21.57
C VAL A 186 5.81 -18.64 22.46
N GLU A 187 5.15 -18.98 23.55
CA GLU A 187 5.69 -19.82 24.63
C GLU A 187 4.68 -20.89 25.04
N ASP A 188 5.15 -22.06 25.46
CA ASP A 188 4.32 -23.09 26.06
C ASP A 188 4.42 -22.99 27.59
N LYS A 189 3.34 -22.57 28.24
CA LYS A 189 3.24 -22.43 29.70
C LYS A 189 2.44 -23.58 30.30
N LYS A 190 2.73 -23.93 31.55
CA LYS A 190 1.85 -24.83 32.33
C LYS A 190 0.59 -24.07 32.74
N LEU A 191 -0.51 -24.79 32.97
CA LEU A 191 -1.67 -24.21 33.63
C LEU A 191 -1.30 -23.75 35.04
N HIS A 192 -1.98 -22.71 35.49
CA HIS A 192 -1.86 -22.24 36.86
C HIS A 192 -2.70 -23.10 37.80
N GLU A 193 -2.15 -23.46 38.96
CA GLU A 193 -2.75 -24.37 39.95
C GLU A 193 -4.01 -23.82 40.65
N ASP A 194 -4.42 -22.59 40.32
CA ASP A 194 -5.63 -21.99 40.86
C ASP A 194 -6.89 -22.73 40.39
N ASN A 195 -7.62 -23.30 41.34
CA ASN A 195 -8.85 -24.06 41.11
C ASN A 195 -10.10 -23.18 41.12
N ALA A 196 -9.98 -21.89 41.50
CA ALA A 196 -11.08 -20.95 41.37
C ALA A 196 -11.13 -20.38 39.94
N SER A 197 -12.33 -20.36 39.35
CA SER A 197 -12.55 -19.58 38.13
C SER A 197 -12.70 -18.11 38.52
N LYS A 198 -11.87 -17.25 37.93
CA LYS A 198 -11.94 -15.79 38.12
C LYS A 198 -12.78 -15.10 37.06
N ASN A 199 -12.96 -15.77 35.91
CA ASN A 199 -13.58 -15.20 34.72
C ASN A 199 -14.65 -16.16 34.18
N LYS A 200 -15.77 -15.61 33.72
CA LYS A 200 -16.81 -16.41 33.06
C LYS A 200 -16.45 -16.58 31.58
N PHE A 201 -16.41 -17.82 31.10
CA PHE A 201 -16.17 -18.07 29.68
C PHE A 201 -17.46 -18.03 28.88
N GLN A 202 -17.43 -17.36 27.74
CA GLN A 202 -18.51 -17.35 26.78
C GLN A 202 -18.18 -18.29 25.61
N LYS A 203 -19.16 -19.11 25.22
CA LYS A 203 -19.07 -19.94 24.03
C LYS A 203 -19.24 -19.06 22.79
N ILE A 204 -18.36 -19.21 21.80
CA ILE A 204 -18.55 -18.65 20.47
C ILE A 204 -19.65 -19.45 19.77
N LYS A 205 -20.73 -18.78 19.36
CA LYS A 205 -21.81 -19.33 18.54
C LYS A 205 -21.29 -19.60 17.12
N CYS A 206 -21.64 -20.76 16.59
CA CYS A 206 -21.46 -21.11 15.19
C CYS A 206 -22.66 -20.63 14.36
N GLU A 207 -22.50 -20.67 13.05
CA GLU A 207 -23.48 -20.38 12.00
C GLU A 207 -23.93 -18.91 11.93
N LEU A 208 -23.20 -18.00 12.60
CA LEU A 208 -23.44 -16.55 12.50
C LEU A 208 -22.91 -15.98 11.17
N TRP A 209 -21.90 -16.62 10.58
CA TRP A 209 -21.43 -16.33 9.23
C TRP A 209 -21.65 -17.53 8.33
N ASN A 210 -22.85 -17.69 7.78
CA ASN A 210 -23.13 -18.79 6.85
C ASN A 210 -22.35 -18.63 5.52
N LYS A 211 -21.57 -19.66 5.14
CA LYS A 211 -20.74 -19.78 3.92
C LYS A 211 -19.70 -18.66 3.73
N PRO A 212 -18.77 -18.47 4.67
CA PRO A 212 -17.85 -17.35 4.60
C PRO A 212 -16.88 -17.43 3.41
N GLU A 213 -16.45 -18.62 3.00
CA GLU A 213 -15.61 -18.82 1.83
C GLU A 213 -16.26 -18.27 0.55
N SER A 214 -17.55 -18.55 0.35
CA SER A 214 -18.29 -18.09 -0.83
C SER A 214 -18.44 -16.57 -0.84
N ASP A 215 -18.69 -15.95 0.32
CA ASP A 215 -18.78 -14.49 0.41
C ASP A 215 -17.45 -13.82 0.02
N ILE A 216 -16.32 -14.36 0.51
CA ILE A 216 -14.99 -13.85 0.20
C ILE A 216 -14.63 -14.07 -1.28
N GLU A 217 -14.99 -15.21 -1.86
CA GLU A 217 -14.79 -15.45 -3.29
C GLU A 217 -15.58 -14.45 -4.16
N ASN A 218 -16.77 -14.03 -3.75
CA ASN A 218 -17.56 -13.02 -4.46
C ASN A 218 -16.91 -11.62 -4.47
N LEU A 219 -15.92 -11.36 -3.61
CA LEU A 219 -15.17 -10.10 -3.60
C LEU A 219 -14.17 -9.98 -4.76
N THR A 220 -13.80 -11.08 -5.41
CA THR A 220 -12.70 -11.08 -6.40
C THR A 220 -13.09 -10.52 -7.76
N ASN A 221 -14.30 -9.97 -7.88
CA ASN A 221 -14.79 -9.41 -9.12
C ASN A 221 -14.07 -8.09 -9.46
N SER A 222 -13.66 -7.94 -10.71
CA SER A 222 -13.06 -6.70 -11.22
C SER A 222 -14.06 -5.55 -11.44
N ASP A 223 -15.36 -5.84 -11.47
CA ASP A 223 -16.43 -4.83 -11.54
C ASP A 223 -16.87 -4.42 -10.13
N VAL A 224 -16.57 -3.18 -9.75
CA VAL A 224 -16.89 -2.62 -8.43
C VAL A 224 -18.38 -2.67 -8.10
N LYS A 225 -19.28 -2.61 -9.10
CA LYS A 225 -20.72 -2.72 -8.86
C LYS A 225 -21.10 -4.11 -8.34
N LYS A 226 -20.39 -5.15 -8.80
CA LYS A 226 -20.58 -6.54 -8.36
C LYS A 226 -19.88 -6.86 -7.03
N VAL A 227 -18.92 -6.03 -6.60
CA VAL A 227 -18.23 -6.17 -5.31
C VAL A 227 -19.00 -5.51 -4.16
N LYS A 228 -19.74 -4.43 -4.42
CA LYS A 228 -20.40 -3.62 -3.39
C LYS A 228 -21.36 -4.42 -2.50
N GLU A 229 -22.24 -5.23 -3.10
CA GLU A 229 -23.22 -6.03 -2.35
C GLU A 229 -22.56 -7.12 -1.49
N PRO A 230 -21.64 -7.96 -2.01
CA PRO A 230 -20.86 -8.88 -1.20
C PRO A 230 -20.14 -8.23 0.00
N VAL A 231 -19.55 -7.05 -0.17
CA VAL A 231 -18.93 -6.31 0.96
C VAL A 231 -19.97 -5.97 2.03
N GLY A 232 -21.13 -5.45 1.63
CA GLY A 232 -22.22 -5.15 2.57
C GLY A 232 -22.69 -6.40 3.34
N ASN A 233 -22.81 -7.53 2.66
CA ASN A 233 -23.20 -8.80 3.28
C ASN A 233 -22.18 -9.28 4.32
N ILE A 234 -20.89 -9.20 4.00
CA ILE A 234 -19.80 -9.56 4.93
C ILE A 234 -19.82 -8.65 6.16
N LEU A 235 -19.90 -7.32 5.96
CA LEU A 235 -19.90 -6.36 7.06
C LEU A 235 -21.11 -6.55 7.97
N LYS A 236 -22.27 -6.89 7.41
CA LYS A 236 -23.47 -7.24 8.18
C LYS A 236 -23.23 -8.47 9.05
N LYS A 237 -22.75 -9.57 8.47
CA LYS A 237 -22.46 -10.82 9.21
C LYS A 237 -21.41 -10.61 10.31
N VAL A 238 -20.30 -9.93 10.01
CA VAL A 238 -19.27 -9.61 11.03
C VAL A 238 -19.84 -8.71 12.13
N SER A 239 -20.73 -7.77 11.78
CA SER A 239 -21.40 -6.91 12.76
C SER A 239 -22.40 -7.67 13.64
N GLU A 240 -23.07 -8.70 13.12
CA GLU A 240 -23.94 -9.60 13.88
C GLU A 240 -23.11 -10.43 14.88
N ILE A 241 -21.98 -10.99 14.44
CA ILE A 241 -21.02 -11.70 15.30
C ILE A 241 -20.53 -10.77 16.42
N TYR A 242 -20.16 -9.54 16.10
CA TYR A 242 -19.73 -8.57 17.11
C TYR A 242 -20.85 -8.26 18.12
N SER A 243 -22.07 -8.02 17.65
CA SER A 243 -23.21 -7.69 18.50
C SER A 243 -23.63 -8.84 19.43
N GLU A 244 -23.44 -10.10 19.04
CA GLU A 244 -23.66 -11.26 19.90
C GLU A 244 -22.81 -11.23 21.18
N TYR A 245 -21.59 -10.66 21.11
CA TYR A 245 -20.65 -10.68 22.21
C TYR A 245 -20.54 -9.36 22.96
N LYS A 246 -21.29 -8.32 22.57
CA LYS A 246 -21.10 -6.92 23.01
C LYS A 246 -20.99 -6.74 24.53
N ASP A 247 -21.73 -7.52 25.31
CA ASP A 247 -21.81 -7.41 26.77
C ASP A 247 -20.64 -8.12 27.49
N SER A 248 -19.85 -8.89 26.75
CA SER A 248 -18.65 -9.61 27.25
C SER A 248 -17.34 -9.01 26.75
N LEU A 249 -17.39 -7.94 25.95
CA LEU A 249 -16.20 -7.27 25.41
C LEU A 249 -15.62 -6.30 26.45
N VAL A 250 -14.29 -6.31 26.60
CA VAL A 250 -13.57 -5.48 27.57
C VAL A 250 -12.64 -4.52 26.86
N TYR A 251 -12.86 -3.22 27.03
CA TYR A 251 -12.13 -2.18 26.32
C TYR A 251 -11.14 -1.46 27.23
N ALA A 252 -9.97 -1.12 26.68
CA ALA A 252 -9.10 -0.14 27.31
C ALA A 252 -9.66 1.27 27.17
N ASP A 253 -9.29 2.14 28.09
CA ASP A 253 -9.75 3.52 28.09
C ASP A 253 -9.35 4.24 26.78
N LYS A 254 -10.34 4.87 26.12
CA LYS A 254 -10.19 5.58 24.84
C LYS A 254 -9.64 4.72 23.67
N ALA A 255 -9.74 3.39 23.77
CA ALA A 255 -9.25 2.46 22.74
C ALA A 255 -10.34 1.62 22.05
N ARG A 256 -11.61 2.03 22.20
CA ARG A 256 -12.76 1.31 21.63
C ARG A 256 -12.69 1.16 20.10
N GLU A 257 -12.34 2.24 19.40
CA GLU A 257 -12.15 2.22 17.93
C GLU A 257 -11.05 1.23 17.52
N ALA A 258 -9.93 1.18 18.27
CA ALA A 258 -8.87 0.22 18.02
C ALA A 258 -9.30 -1.22 18.24
N ALA A 259 -10.15 -1.48 19.24
CA ALA A 259 -10.74 -2.80 19.46
C ALA A 259 -11.67 -3.22 18.30
N HIS A 260 -12.51 -2.30 17.78
CA HIS A 260 -13.35 -2.57 16.61
C HIS A 260 -12.52 -2.89 15.37
N HIS A 261 -11.47 -2.08 15.13
CA HIS A 261 -10.53 -2.29 14.04
C HIS A 261 -9.87 -3.67 14.18
N GLY A 262 -9.33 -3.99 15.36
CA GLY A 262 -8.76 -5.29 15.67
C GLY A 262 -9.73 -6.42 15.32
N PHE A 263 -10.96 -6.36 15.83
CA PHE A 263 -11.99 -7.38 15.59
C PHE A 263 -12.27 -7.62 14.10
N LEU A 264 -12.51 -6.56 13.32
CA LEU A 264 -12.78 -6.70 11.88
C LEU A 264 -11.56 -7.26 11.13
N ALA A 265 -10.36 -6.72 11.39
CA ALA A 265 -9.13 -7.20 10.79
C ALA A 265 -8.88 -8.68 11.10
N GLY A 266 -9.13 -9.08 12.35
CA GLY A 266 -9.03 -10.45 12.82
C GLY A 266 -9.99 -11.41 12.11
N ALA A 267 -11.25 -11.01 11.94
CA ALA A 267 -12.24 -11.83 11.22
C ALA A 267 -11.81 -12.10 9.77
N LEU A 268 -11.29 -11.08 9.09
CA LEU A 268 -10.88 -11.15 7.68
C LEU A 268 -9.55 -11.89 7.46
N VAL A 269 -8.66 -11.93 8.46
CA VAL A 269 -7.33 -12.56 8.30
C VAL A 269 -7.40 -14.07 8.04
N ASN A 270 -8.51 -14.73 8.41
CA ASN A 270 -8.74 -16.17 8.18
C ASN A 270 -8.79 -16.58 6.70
N PHE A 271 -8.91 -15.61 5.80
CA PHE A 271 -8.99 -15.82 4.35
C PHE A 271 -7.77 -15.27 3.61
N ARG A 272 -6.77 -14.77 4.35
CA ARG A 272 -5.66 -14.00 3.79
C ARG A 272 -4.87 -14.81 2.77
N TYR A 273 -4.56 -16.06 3.07
CA TYR A 273 -3.60 -16.84 2.28
C TYR A 273 -4.32 -17.68 1.22
N ARG A 274 -5.35 -18.44 1.59
CA ARG A 274 -6.07 -19.37 0.72
C ARG A 274 -6.96 -18.67 -0.31
N HIS A 275 -7.47 -17.47 0.00
CA HIS A 275 -8.24 -16.64 -0.95
C HIS A 275 -7.44 -15.43 -1.45
N ASN A 276 -6.17 -15.28 -1.07
CA ASN A 276 -5.35 -14.11 -1.38
C ASN A 276 -6.07 -12.78 -1.03
N LEU A 277 -6.77 -12.76 0.11
CA LEU A 277 -7.41 -11.57 0.65
C LEU A 277 -6.34 -10.73 1.36
N ARG A 278 -5.77 -9.75 0.66
CA ARG A 278 -4.76 -8.89 1.25
C ARG A 278 -5.44 -7.89 2.19
N VAL A 279 -5.24 -8.07 3.49
CA VAL A 279 -5.69 -7.17 4.55
C VAL A 279 -4.51 -6.27 4.94
N TYR A 280 -4.52 -5.02 4.51
CA TYR A 280 -3.53 -4.01 4.90
C TYR A 280 -4.10 -3.17 6.04
N LEU A 281 -3.34 -3.01 7.11
CA LEU A 281 -3.72 -2.19 8.27
C LEU A 281 -2.91 -0.90 8.26
N GLU A 282 -3.55 0.21 8.63
CA GLU A 282 -2.93 1.53 8.68
C GLU A 282 -2.18 1.84 7.38
N GLN A 283 -2.79 1.59 6.22
CA GLN A 283 -2.10 1.79 4.95
C GLN A 283 -1.98 3.28 4.64
N PHE A 284 -0.77 3.77 4.36
CA PHE A 284 -0.57 5.18 4.02
C PHE A 284 -1.37 5.57 2.78
N ALA A 285 -2.20 6.60 2.91
CA ALA A 285 -3.09 7.14 1.87
C ALA A 285 -3.00 8.68 1.77
N GLY A 286 -1.80 9.23 1.99
CA GLY A 286 -1.50 10.64 1.73
C GLY A 286 -1.85 11.61 2.84
N ARG A 287 -3.11 11.66 3.25
CA ARG A 287 -3.58 12.49 4.39
C ARG A 287 -3.42 11.83 5.75
N GLY A 288 -2.89 10.61 5.78
CA GLY A 288 -2.77 9.80 6.97
C GLY A 288 -2.72 8.33 6.59
N TYR A 289 -3.20 7.50 7.50
CA TYR A 289 -3.21 6.05 7.35
C TYR A 289 -4.66 5.60 7.36
N ALA A 290 -5.08 4.97 6.26
CA ALA A 290 -6.39 4.36 6.18
C ALA A 290 -6.46 3.17 7.13
N ASP A 291 -7.56 3.02 7.86
CA ASP A 291 -7.70 1.99 8.90
C ASP A 291 -7.45 0.60 8.32
N ILE A 292 -8.29 0.18 7.36
CA ILE A 292 -8.15 -1.10 6.67
C ILE A 292 -8.27 -0.88 5.16
N VAL A 293 -7.31 -1.39 4.41
CA VAL A 293 -7.43 -1.55 2.94
C VAL A 293 -7.46 -3.02 2.61
N LEU A 294 -8.57 -3.48 2.02
CA LEU A 294 -8.74 -4.85 1.55
C LEU A 294 -8.51 -4.91 0.04
N VAL A 295 -7.72 -5.89 -0.41
CA VAL A 295 -7.57 -6.19 -1.84
C VAL A 295 -7.86 -7.69 -2.07
N PRO A 296 -9.08 -8.04 -2.53
CA PRO A 296 -9.53 -9.42 -2.73
C PRO A 296 -9.04 -9.98 -4.07
N ARG A 297 -7.82 -10.52 -4.12
CA ARG A 297 -7.22 -10.95 -5.40
C ARG A 297 -7.65 -12.34 -5.86
N GLY A 298 -8.20 -13.14 -4.96
CA GLY A 298 -8.64 -14.49 -5.26
C GLY A 298 -7.51 -15.46 -5.56
N LYS A 299 -7.87 -16.73 -5.78
CA LYS A 299 -6.92 -17.81 -6.09
C LYS A 299 -6.06 -17.50 -7.33
N GLY A 300 -6.65 -16.82 -8.33
CA GLY A 300 -5.95 -16.38 -9.55
C GLY A 300 -5.04 -15.17 -9.37
N ARG A 301 -4.92 -14.61 -8.15
CA ARG A 301 -4.09 -13.44 -7.84
C ARG A 301 -4.35 -12.26 -8.79
N SER A 302 -5.63 -11.97 -9.05
CA SER A 302 -6.01 -10.91 -9.99
C SER A 302 -5.40 -9.56 -9.59
N LEU A 303 -4.69 -8.94 -10.53
CA LEU A 303 -4.20 -7.58 -10.39
C LEU A 303 -5.30 -6.55 -10.55
N ASN A 304 -6.40 -6.89 -11.22
CA ASN A 304 -7.54 -6.01 -11.43
C ASN A 304 -8.55 -6.04 -10.25
N ALA A 305 -8.15 -6.57 -9.09
CA ALA A 305 -9.00 -6.64 -7.91
C ALA A 305 -9.36 -5.26 -7.38
N VAL A 306 -10.64 -5.01 -7.11
CA VAL A 306 -11.11 -3.72 -6.61
C VAL A 306 -10.65 -3.51 -5.16
N PRO A 307 -9.79 -2.52 -4.87
CA PRO A 307 -9.46 -2.17 -3.49
C PRO A 307 -10.68 -1.62 -2.74
N ILE A 308 -10.79 -1.98 -1.46
CA ILE A 308 -11.85 -1.55 -0.55
C ILE A 308 -11.18 -0.82 0.62
N ILE A 309 -11.48 0.47 0.79
CA ILE A 309 -11.00 1.28 1.91
C ILE A 309 -12.10 1.30 2.97
N ILE A 310 -11.81 0.83 4.17
CA ILE A 310 -12.72 0.81 5.31
C ILE A 310 -12.17 1.72 6.39
N GLU A 311 -12.89 2.79 6.66
CA GLU A 311 -12.63 3.69 7.79
C GLU A 311 -13.60 3.40 8.92
N MET A 312 -13.07 3.38 10.15
CA MET A 312 -13.83 2.99 11.32
C MET A 312 -13.98 4.13 12.31
N ARG A 313 -15.12 4.13 13.00
CA ARG A 313 -15.40 4.97 14.17
C ARG A 313 -15.95 4.10 15.29
N ALA A 314 -15.87 4.61 16.50
CA ALA A 314 -16.55 4.06 17.67
C ALA A 314 -17.31 5.15 18.41
N ALA A 315 -18.40 4.78 19.08
CA ALA A 315 -19.15 5.72 19.89
C ALA A 315 -18.31 6.24 21.06
N THR A 316 -18.49 7.51 21.41
CA THR A 316 -17.94 8.11 22.62
C THR A 316 -18.60 7.54 23.88
N LYS A 317 -17.98 7.76 25.05
CA LYS A 317 -18.57 7.31 26.34
C LYS A 317 -19.93 7.95 26.57
N GLU A 318 -20.11 9.19 26.13
CA GLU A 318 -21.33 9.97 26.23
C GLU A 318 -22.42 9.40 25.31
N GLU A 319 -22.10 9.10 24.05
CA GLU A 319 -23.05 8.50 23.10
C GLU A 319 -23.51 7.11 23.52
N LEU A 320 -22.62 6.30 24.10
CA LEU A 320 -22.97 5.00 24.67
C LEU A 320 -23.94 5.12 25.85
N LYS A 321 -23.79 6.16 26.70
CA LYS A 321 -24.71 6.44 27.81
C LYS A 321 -26.07 6.92 27.31
N GLU A 322 -26.08 7.78 26.28
CA GLU A 322 -27.31 8.26 25.65
C GLU A 322 -28.01 7.16 24.82
N GLY A 323 -27.31 6.07 24.50
CA GLY A 323 -27.82 4.96 23.70
C GLY A 323 -28.02 5.30 22.22
N LYS A 324 -27.48 6.44 21.75
CA LYS A 324 -27.59 6.90 20.37
C LYS A 324 -26.41 7.77 19.96
N ILE A 325 -26.01 7.66 18.70
CA ILE A 325 -25.03 8.54 18.06
C ILE A 325 -25.80 9.66 17.38
N LYS A 326 -25.42 10.93 17.62
CA LYS A 326 -26.06 12.09 16.99
C LYS A 326 -25.68 12.16 15.51
N GLU A 327 -26.59 12.54 14.62
CA GLU A 327 -26.32 12.64 13.17
C GLU A 327 -25.15 13.58 12.84
N SER A 328 -24.96 14.65 13.62
CA SER A 328 -23.84 15.59 13.46
C SER A 328 -22.52 15.12 14.08
N SER A 329 -22.49 13.93 14.68
CA SER A 329 -21.29 13.42 15.34
C SER A 329 -20.21 12.97 14.35
N GLU A 330 -18.96 13.19 14.73
CA GLU A 330 -17.78 12.72 14.00
C GLU A 330 -17.59 11.19 14.10
N THR A 331 -18.35 10.52 14.98
CA THR A 331 -18.36 9.06 15.14
C THR A 331 -19.36 8.36 14.21
N THR A 332 -20.10 9.10 13.39
CA THR A 332 -21.07 8.49 12.46
C THR A 332 -20.38 7.72 11.33
N PRO A 333 -21.05 6.67 10.79
CA PRO A 333 -20.65 6.01 9.54
C PRO A 333 -20.47 6.98 8.37
N ALA A 334 -21.24 8.08 8.32
CA ALA A 334 -21.11 9.12 7.30
C ALA A 334 -19.80 9.92 7.43
N ALA A 335 -19.41 10.28 8.66
CA ALA A 335 -18.12 10.92 8.93
C ALA A 335 -16.95 9.99 8.56
N ALA A 336 -17.05 8.71 8.91
CA ALA A 336 -16.06 7.69 8.50
C ALA A 336 -15.98 7.56 6.98
N LEU A 337 -17.12 7.50 6.28
CA LEU A 337 -17.16 7.39 4.82
C LEU A 337 -16.55 8.62 4.13
N LYS A 338 -16.73 9.81 4.70
CA LYS A 338 -16.09 11.03 4.20
C LYS A 338 -14.57 10.92 4.24
N GLN A 339 -14.02 10.42 5.35
CA GLN A 339 -12.58 10.16 5.48
C GLN A 339 -12.09 9.11 4.47
N ALA A 340 -12.84 8.01 4.27
CA ALA A 340 -12.52 6.98 3.29
C ALA A 340 -12.45 7.55 1.85
N LYS A 341 -13.40 8.42 1.49
CA LYS A 341 -13.42 9.13 0.19
C LYS A 341 -12.21 10.05 0.01
N ASP A 342 -11.78 10.72 1.08
CA ASP A 342 -10.58 11.56 1.03
C ASP A 342 -9.30 10.72 0.82
N TYR A 343 -9.23 9.51 1.39
CA TYR A 343 -8.13 8.57 1.11
C TYR A 343 -8.16 8.01 -0.30
N ALA A 344 -9.34 7.75 -0.88
CA ALA A 344 -9.47 7.27 -2.26
C ALA A 344 -8.86 8.21 -3.30
N LYS A 345 -8.75 9.52 -3.01
CA LYS A 345 -8.06 10.51 -3.87
C LYS A 345 -6.56 10.20 -4.02
N GLY A 346 -5.93 9.63 -3.00
CA GLY A 346 -4.53 9.19 -3.01
C GLY A 346 -4.33 7.79 -3.60
N PHE A 347 -5.41 7.04 -3.84
CA PHE A 347 -5.38 5.71 -4.45
C PHE A 347 -5.44 5.82 -5.97
N GLN A 348 -4.31 6.19 -6.57
CA GLN A 348 -4.12 6.16 -8.02
C GLN A 348 -3.32 4.94 -8.43
N PRO A 349 -3.71 4.23 -9.51
CA PRO A 349 -3.13 2.92 -9.83
C PRO A 349 -1.62 2.89 -10.00
N ASN A 350 -0.99 4.04 -10.24
CA ASN A 350 0.43 4.18 -10.52
C ASN A 350 1.27 4.67 -9.32
N THR A 351 0.62 5.01 -8.21
CA THR A 351 1.25 5.44 -6.93
C THR A 351 0.70 4.69 -5.72
N MET A 352 -0.17 3.70 -5.94
CA MET A 352 -0.79 2.88 -4.91
C MET A 352 0.23 1.94 -4.26
N ARG A 353 0.28 2.00 -2.93
CA ARG A 353 1.11 1.12 -2.08
C ARG A 353 0.48 -0.24 -1.81
N VAL A 354 -0.48 -0.63 -2.64
CA VAL A 354 -1.15 -1.93 -2.59
C VAL A 354 -1.13 -2.55 -3.98
N LEU A 355 -1.00 -3.86 -4.04
CA LEU A 355 -0.87 -4.59 -5.30
C LEU A 355 -2.23 -4.75 -6.02
N THR A 356 -2.60 -3.72 -6.77
CA THR A 356 -3.72 -3.73 -7.73
C THR A 356 -3.55 -2.63 -8.77
N VAL A 357 -4.13 -2.86 -9.94
CA VAL A 357 -4.22 -1.93 -11.06
C VAL A 357 -5.68 -1.54 -11.33
N SER A 358 -6.61 -1.86 -10.42
CA SER A 358 -8.01 -1.49 -10.59
C SER A 358 -8.17 0.03 -10.64
N ASP A 359 -8.97 0.47 -11.61
CA ASP A 359 -9.30 1.87 -11.78
C ASP A 359 -10.43 2.32 -10.82
N ASN A 360 -11.04 1.42 -10.05
CA ASN A 360 -12.16 1.69 -9.14
C ASN A 360 -11.75 1.43 -7.68
N VAL A 361 -12.30 2.20 -6.73
CA VAL A 361 -12.12 1.98 -5.28
C VAL A 361 -13.49 1.97 -4.62
N LEU A 362 -13.74 1.01 -3.72
CA LEU A 362 -14.92 1.02 -2.87
C LEU A 362 -14.56 1.64 -1.51
N CYS A 363 -15.23 2.73 -1.15
CA CYS A 363 -15.08 3.40 0.15
C CYS A 363 -16.17 2.94 1.10
N VAL A 364 -15.81 2.64 2.34
CA VAL A 364 -16.71 2.20 3.41
C VAL A 364 -16.44 3.04 4.66
N GLY A 365 -17.50 3.59 5.24
CA GLY A 365 -17.49 4.11 6.60
C GLY A 365 -18.25 3.17 7.51
N LEU A 366 -17.66 2.78 8.64
CA LEU A 366 -18.19 1.74 9.53
C LEU A 366 -18.15 2.20 11.00
N ASN A 367 -19.22 1.95 11.74
CA ASN A 367 -19.24 2.02 13.20
C ASN A 367 -20.05 0.84 13.77
N LEU A 368 -19.38 -0.02 14.56
CA LEU A 368 -20.00 -1.21 15.14
C LEU A 368 -20.94 -0.92 16.32
N ASP A 369 -20.84 0.26 16.93
CA ASP A 369 -21.74 0.73 18.00
C ASP A 369 -23.04 1.36 17.43
N SER A 370 -23.10 1.63 16.12
CA SER A 370 -24.31 2.18 15.47
C SER A 370 -25.43 1.14 15.36
N THR A 371 -26.66 1.62 15.10
CA THR A 371 -27.84 0.77 14.88
C THR A 371 -27.66 -0.13 13.66
N GLU A 372 -28.26 -1.31 13.66
CA GLU A 372 -28.06 -2.32 12.60
C GLU A 372 -28.36 -1.82 11.18
N SER A 373 -29.33 -0.92 11.02
CA SER A 373 -29.68 -0.32 9.72
C SER A 373 -28.66 0.71 9.22
N GLU A 374 -27.78 1.20 10.08
CA GLU A 374 -26.86 2.31 9.78
C GLU A 374 -25.39 1.97 9.98
N LYS A 375 -25.04 0.79 10.53
CA LYS A 375 -23.65 0.42 10.90
C LYS A 375 -22.60 0.77 9.86
N PHE A 376 -22.92 0.71 8.57
CA PHE A 376 -22.01 1.12 7.52
C PHE A 376 -22.67 1.86 6.37
N LEU A 377 -21.88 2.70 5.70
CA LEU A 377 -22.22 3.34 4.44
C LEU A 377 -21.13 3.06 3.42
N MET A 378 -21.53 2.89 2.15
CA MET A 378 -20.61 2.56 1.06
C MET A 378 -20.77 3.51 -0.12
N HIS A 379 -19.64 3.89 -0.71
CA HIS A 379 -19.58 4.69 -1.91
C HIS A 379 -18.56 4.10 -2.88
N ILE A 380 -18.97 3.91 -4.13
CA ILE A 380 -18.06 3.59 -5.21
C ILE A 380 -17.41 4.90 -5.61
N SER A 381 -16.09 4.99 -5.51
CA SER A 381 -15.30 6.07 -6.08
C SER A 381 -14.78 5.59 -7.44
N PRO A 382 -15.50 5.84 -8.55
CA PRO A 382 -15.11 5.38 -9.86
C PRO A 382 -13.88 6.12 -10.39
N ARG A 383 -13.37 5.70 -11.54
CA ARG A 383 -12.26 6.39 -12.22
C ARG A 383 -12.68 7.77 -12.71
N GLU A 384 -13.92 7.94 -13.15
CA GLU A 384 -14.41 9.21 -13.70
C GLU A 384 -14.47 10.31 -12.64
N ASP A 385 -14.78 9.94 -11.39
CA ASP A 385 -14.70 10.83 -10.22
C ASP A 385 -13.25 11.11 -9.79
N ARG A 386 -12.28 10.45 -10.43
CA ARG A 386 -10.83 10.55 -10.23
C ARG A 386 -10.14 10.68 -11.60
N GLU A 387 -10.42 11.78 -12.32
CA GLU A 387 -9.87 12.07 -13.66
C GLU A 387 -8.49 11.44 -13.87
N ILE A 388 -8.27 10.76 -15.01
CA ILE A 388 -6.96 10.18 -15.35
C ILE A 388 -5.92 11.24 -15.12
N ALA A 389 -5.10 11.00 -14.11
CA ALA A 389 -4.41 12.11 -13.52
C ALA A 389 -3.28 12.51 -14.46
N LEU A 390 -3.49 13.63 -15.16
CA LEU A 390 -2.46 14.23 -15.99
C LEU A 390 -1.22 14.46 -15.12
N PRO A 391 -0.01 14.30 -15.68
CA PRO A 391 1.19 14.72 -14.98
C PRO A 391 1.03 16.13 -14.43
N THR A 392 1.45 16.40 -13.20
CA THR A 392 1.01 17.60 -12.47
C THR A 392 1.23 18.90 -13.23
N MET A 393 2.38 19.07 -13.89
CA MET A 393 2.63 20.28 -14.70
C MET A 393 1.66 20.42 -15.88
N GLN A 394 1.23 19.32 -16.49
CA GLN A 394 0.23 19.34 -17.56
C GLN A 394 -1.16 19.67 -17.01
N ALA A 395 -1.51 19.17 -15.82
CA ALA A 395 -2.76 19.51 -15.14
C ALA A 395 -2.84 21.01 -14.79
N LEU A 396 -1.77 21.56 -14.21
CA LEU A 396 -1.66 23.00 -13.91
C LEU A 396 -1.78 23.84 -15.19
N LEU A 397 -1.11 23.42 -16.25
CA LEU A 397 -1.15 24.09 -17.56
C LEU A 397 -2.56 24.03 -18.19
N LYS A 398 -3.28 22.91 -18.04
CA LYS A 398 -4.66 22.76 -18.49
C LYS A 398 -5.58 23.77 -17.80
N GLU A 399 -5.59 23.79 -16.48
CA GLU A 399 -6.45 24.71 -15.73
C GLU A 399 -6.11 26.18 -16.04
N ALA A 400 -4.82 26.53 -16.10
CA ALA A 400 -4.39 27.88 -16.46
C ALA A 400 -4.77 28.27 -17.91
N SER A 401 -4.67 27.35 -18.87
CA SER A 401 -5.01 27.60 -20.28
C SER A 401 -6.53 27.76 -20.47
N ASP A 402 -7.32 26.92 -19.81
CA ASP A 402 -8.78 26.89 -19.95
C ASP A 402 -9.48 28.07 -19.25
N TRP A 403 -8.82 28.76 -18.30
CA TRP A 403 -9.39 29.90 -17.58
C TRP A 403 -9.52 31.16 -18.44
N ASN A 404 -10.73 31.66 -18.68
CA ASN A 404 -10.96 32.79 -19.58
C ASN A 404 -10.61 34.20 -19.04
N GLY A 405 -9.98 34.33 -17.86
CA GLY A 405 -9.52 35.61 -17.31
C GLY A 405 -10.59 36.41 -16.55
N ARG A 406 -11.80 35.88 -16.36
CA ARG A 406 -12.88 36.56 -15.63
C ARG A 406 -12.60 36.61 -14.13
N LYS A 407 -12.75 37.79 -13.51
CA LYS A 407 -12.42 38.05 -12.10
C LYS A 407 -13.33 37.29 -11.14
N GLU A 408 -14.61 37.19 -11.47
CA GLU A 408 -15.61 36.47 -10.67
C GLU A 408 -15.32 34.97 -10.56
N ALA A 409 -14.54 34.40 -11.48
CA ALA A 409 -14.14 33.00 -11.47
C ALA A 409 -12.77 32.75 -10.79
N ILE A 410 -12.12 33.77 -10.22
CA ILE A 410 -10.76 33.65 -9.65
C ILE A 410 -10.71 32.62 -8.51
N THR A 411 -11.71 32.61 -7.62
CA THR A 411 -11.75 31.65 -6.51
C THR A 411 -11.84 30.22 -7.02
N ASP A 412 -12.70 29.98 -8.02
CA ASP A 412 -12.89 28.66 -8.62
C ASP A 412 -11.63 28.15 -9.33
N ILE A 413 -10.94 29.02 -10.10
CA ILE A 413 -9.70 28.62 -10.79
C ILE A 413 -8.55 28.37 -9.80
N LYS A 414 -8.46 29.15 -8.72
CA LYS A 414 -7.47 28.90 -7.66
C LYS A 414 -7.65 27.52 -7.07
N GLU A 415 -8.89 27.13 -6.78
CA GLU A 415 -9.19 25.80 -6.26
C GLU A 415 -8.88 24.70 -7.29
N LYS A 416 -9.23 24.90 -8.57
CA LYS A 416 -8.89 23.97 -9.65
C LYS A 416 -7.38 23.78 -9.84
N ILE A 417 -6.59 24.85 -9.72
CA ILE A 417 -5.11 24.77 -9.76
C ILE A 417 -4.55 24.11 -8.50
N LYS A 418 -5.19 24.31 -7.35
CA LYS A 418 -4.79 23.72 -6.07
C LYS A 418 -4.95 22.20 -6.07
N GLN A 419 -6.01 21.67 -6.70
CA GLN A 419 -6.30 20.23 -6.71
C GLN A 419 -5.15 19.34 -7.24
N PRO A 420 -4.54 19.61 -8.41
CA PRO A 420 -3.36 18.87 -8.86
C PRO A 420 -2.14 18.94 -7.93
N LEU A 421 -2.00 20.04 -7.17
CA LEU A 421 -0.94 20.20 -6.17
C LEU A 421 -1.23 19.35 -4.94
N GLU A 422 -2.46 19.41 -4.40
CA GLU A 422 -2.87 18.57 -3.26
C GLU A 422 -2.69 17.08 -3.58
N ARG A 423 -2.98 16.66 -4.81
CA ARG A 423 -2.73 15.28 -5.27
C ARG A 423 -1.27 14.83 -5.02
N ILE A 424 -0.27 15.67 -5.29
CA ILE A 424 1.14 15.36 -5.00
C ILE A 424 1.31 15.14 -3.49
N TYR A 425 0.75 16.01 -2.66
CA TYR A 425 0.81 15.83 -1.21
C TYR A 425 0.24 14.45 -0.77
N HIS A 426 -0.77 13.95 -1.47
CA HIS A 426 -1.34 12.64 -1.21
C HIS A 426 -0.48 11.45 -1.64
N THR A 427 0.42 11.60 -2.61
CA THR A 427 1.18 10.48 -3.18
C THR A 427 2.63 10.39 -2.68
N PHE A 428 3.22 11.48 -2.19
CA PHE A 428 4.63 11.56 -1.75
C PHE A 428 4.76 11.83 -0.24
N PRO A 429 5.00 10.80 0.60
CA PRO A 429 5.25 11.02 2.03
C PRO A 429 6.52 11.85 2.21
N GLY A 430 6.49 12.82 3.12
CA GLY A 430 7.68 13.58 3.51
C GLY A 430 7.97 14.85 2.70
N THR A 431 7.15 15.24 1.72
CA THR A 431 7.29 16.55 1.04
C THR A 431 7.39 17.73 2.04
N PRO A 432 6.62 17.77 3.15
CA PRO A 432 6.77 18.81 4.18
C PRO A 432 8.04 18.70 5.02
N GLU A 433 8.60 17.50 5.15
CA GLU A 433 9.74 17.20 6.03
C GLU A 433 11.08 17.43 5.32
N LYS A 434 11.11 17.31 3.98
CA LYS A 434 12.33 17.45 3.18
C LYS A 434 12.78 18.91 3.00
N GLY A 435 11.84 19.85 2.94
CA GLY A 435 12.04 21.30 2.92
C GLY A 435 13.07 21.82 1.89
N GLY A 436 13.30 23.13 1.90
CA GLY A 436 14.38 23.79 1.15
C GLY A 436 14.40 23.46 -0.34
N ASN A 437 13.43 23.97 -1.09
CA ASN A 437 13.29 23.89 -2.55
C ASN A 437 13.00 22.49 -3.13
N TYR A 438 12.60 21.51 -2.32
CA TYR A 438 12.28 20.17 -2.81
C TYR A 438 11.18 20.16 -3.88
N PHE A 439 10.07 20.88 -3.67
CA PHE A 439 8.91 20.81 -4.55
C PHE A 439 9.20 21.42 -5.93
N SER A 440 9.91 22.54 -6.01
CA SER A 440 10.32 23.13 -7.27
C SER A 440 11.30 22.24 -8.03
N ARG A 441 12.20 21.51 -7.34
CA ARG A 441 13.06 20.51 -7.99
C ARG A 441 12.26 19.29 -8.47
N PHE A 442 11.20 18.92 -7.77
CA PHE A 442 10.25 17.92 -8.25
C PHE A 442 9.54 18.38 -9.53
N LEU A 443 9.05 19.63 -9.58
CA LEU A 443 8.44 20.19 -10.80
C LEU A 443 9.45 20.33 -11.95
N LEU A 444 10.72 20.66 -11.65
CA LEU A 444 11.79 20.63 -12.64
C LEU A 444 11.93 19.22 -13.25
N GLY A 445 11.94 18.17 -12.42
CA GLY A 445 11.95 16.77 -12.87
C GLY A 445 10.77 16.42 -13.78
N GLN A 446 9.55 16.86 -13.43
CA GLN A 446 8.35 16.70 -14.28
C GLN A 446 8.52 17.38 -15.65
N LEU A 447 9.10 18.58 -15.67
CA LEU A 447 9.32 19.35 -16.90
C LEU A 447 10.36 18.72 -17.83
N LEU A 448 11.25 17.85 -17.35
CA LEU A 448 12.22 17.15 -18.20
C LEU A 448 11.53 16.23 -19.23
N LEU A 449 10.34 15.70 -18.89
CA LEU A 449 9.54 14.82 -19.78
C LEU A 449 8.33 15.50 -20.42
N ALA A 450 7.96 16.71 -20.00
CA ALA A 450 6.83 17.44 -20.57
C ALA A 450 7.21 18.11 -21.91
N ASP A 451 7.25 17.39 -23.02
CA ASP A 451 7.61 17.96 -24.35
C ASP A 451 6.44 18.65 -25.05
N LYS A 452 5.21 18.18 -24.81
CA LYS A 452 3.99 18.62 -25.51
C LYS A 452 2.83 18.88 -24.55
N PHE A 453 1.94 19.77 -24.98
CA PHE A 453 0.64 20.01 -24.35
C PHE A 453 -0.44 20.19 -25.41
N LYS A 454 -1.55 19.43 -25.33
CA LYS A 454 -2.61 19.40 -26.36
C LYS A 454 -2.03 19.22 -27.79
N ARG A 455 -1.02 18.34 -27.94
CA ARG A 455 -0.25 18.06 -29.18
C ARG A 455 0.59 19.23 -29.73
N ILE A 456 0.76 20.30 -28.97
CA ILE A 456 1.60 21.46 -29.32
C ILE A 456 2.90 21.36 -28.54
N ASN A 457 4.03 21.63 -29.20
CA ASN A 457 5.35 21.64 -28.55
C ASN A 457 5.41 22.71 -27.46
N LEU A 458 6.01 22.35 -26.32
CA LEU A 458 6.16 23.20 -25.16
C LEU A 458 7.62 23.65 -25.03
N GLU A 459 7.86 24.94 -25.18
CA GLU A 459 9.15 25.55 -24.81
C GLU A 459 9.14 25.81 -23.30
N LYS A 460 10.22 25.42 -22.61
CA LYS A 460 10.29 25.40 -21.14
C LYS A 460 11.54 26.12 -20.69
N SER A 461 11.39 27.03 -19.74
CA SER A 461 12.51 27.78 -19.18
C SER A 461 12.38 27.94 -17.68
N LEU A 462 13.51 28.03 -17.00
CA LEU A 462 13.64 28.37 -15.60
C LEU A 462 14.30 29.75 -15.47
N PHE A 463 13.73 30.64 -14.66
CA PHE A 463 14.33 31.93 -14.38
C PHE A 463 15.23 31.84 -13.14
N LEU A 464 16.47 32.30 -13.26
CA LEU A 464 17.41 32.43 -12.16
C LEU A 464 17.52 33.89 -11.78
N TYR A 465 17.05 34.22 -10.58
CA TYR A 465 17.04 35.58 -10.06
C TYR A 465 18.43 36.03 -9.64
N ASN A 466 18.79 37.27 -9.97
CA ASN A 466 19.97 37.98 -9.45
C ASN A 466 19.62 38.91 -8.28
N GLU A 467 18.34 38.95 -7.89
CA GLU A 467 17.82 39.77 -6.80
C GLU A 467 16.79 38.99 -5.98
N TYR A 468 16.40 39.48 -4.80
CA TYR A 468 15.45 38.79 -3.94
C TYR A 468 14.01 38.94 -4.46
N PRO A 469 13.27 37.84 -4.70
CA PRO A 469 12.00 37.88 -5.45
C PRO A 469 10.74 38.21 -4.63
N LEU A 470 10.86 38.47 -3.32
CA LEU A 470 9.73 38.80 -2.44
C LEU A 470 9.77 40.26 -1.99
N ALA A 471 8.60 40.87 -1.81
CA ALA A 471 8.47 42.20 -1.21
C ALA A 471 8.90 42.14 0.27
N SER A 472 9.98 42.83 0.62
CA SER A 472 10.61 42.73 1.94
C SER A 472 9.75 43.34 3.05
N SER A 473 9.53 42.62 4.15
CA SER A 473 9.42 43.24 5.48
C SER A 473 10.58 42.78 6.39
N THR A 474 11.49 43.73 6.60
CA THR A 474 12.57 43.85 7.61
C THR A 474 13.77 42.88 7.63
N ARG A 475 14.93 43.49 7.35
CA ARG A 475 16.17 43.54 8.17
C ARG A 475 16.65 42.24 8.81
N SER A 476 17.51 41.52 8.10
CA SER A 476 18.81 41.09 8.66
C SER A 476 19.70 40.63 7.51
N GLY A 477 20.93 41.15 7.46
CA GLY A 477 21.89 40.96 6.38
C GLY A 477 22.50 39.56 6.28
N SER A 478 21.76 38.50 6.61
CA SER A 478 22.14 37.14 6.23
C SER A 478 21.50 36.82 4.90
N GLN A 479 22.23 37.04 3.80
CA GLN A 479 21.87 36.50 2.50
C GLN A 479 21.79 34.97 2.63
N SER A 480 20.57 34.45 2.76
CA SER A 480 20.29 33.05 2.41
C SER A 480 20.83 32.81 1.01
N THR A 481 21.65 31.78 0.82
CA THR A 481 22.25 31.42 -0.47
C THR A 481 21.22 30.90 -1.49
N GLY A 482 19.99 30.61 -1.06
CA GLY A 482 18.88 30.22 -1.94
C GLY A 482 17.82 31.31 -2.08
N SER A 483 17.43 31.62 -3.32
CA SER A 483 16.18 32.33 -3.61
C SER A 483 14.98 31.46 -3.17
N PRO A 484 14.03 31.97 -2.36
CA PRO A 484 12.87 31.20 -1.90
C PRO A 484 11.82 31.00 -3.00
N VAL A 485 11.97 31.64 -4.17
CA VAL A 485 11.07 31.50 -5.31
C VAL A 485 11.81 30.87 -6.48
N THR A 486 11.23 29.80 -7.02
CA THR A 486 11.62 29.21 -8.31
C THR A 486 10.54 29.55 -9.34
N THR A 487 10.96 30.07 -10.51
CA THR A 487 10.02 30.50 -11.55
C THR A 487 10.21 29.72 -12.84
N PHE A 488 9.13 29.09 -13.30
CA PHE A 488 9.07 28.39 -14.56
C PHE A 488 8.26 29.21 -15.57
N MET A 489 8.75 29.30 -16.81
CA MET A 489 7.99 29.81 -17.95
C MET A 489 7.78 28.69 -18.96
N LEU A 490 6.53 28.47 -19.31
CA LEU A 490 6.10 27.52 -20.32
C LEU A 490 5.48 28.30 -21.47
N THR A 491 5.93 28.02 -22.68
CA THR A 491 5.47 28.73 -23.87
C THR A 491 4.89 27.74 -24.87
N LYS A 492 3.67 28.01 -25.31
CA LYS A 492 2.89 27.19 -26.22
C LYS A 492 2.58 28.00 -27.48
N GLY A 493 2.88 27.44 -28.64
CA GLY A 493 2.57 28.06 -29.93
C GLY A 493 3.55 27.64 -31.01
N ASN A 494 3.08 27.55 -32.26
CA ASN A 494 3.93 27.21 -33.39
C ASN A 494 4.74 28.43 -33.86
N GLN A 495 5.80 28.17 -34.61
CA GLN A 495 6.61 29.23 -35.21
C GLN A 495 5.74 30.17 -36.07
N GLY A 496 5.88 31.48 -35.86
CA GLY A 496 5.14 32.51 -36.60
C GLY A 496 3.76 32.90 -36.04
N GLN A 497 3.22 32.13 -35.08
CA GLN A 497 1.97 32.43 -34.38
C GLN A 497 2.20 33.15 -33.04
N ASP A 498 1.17 33.83 -32.54
CA ASP A 498 1.20 34.41 -31.20
C ASP A 498 1.32 33.31 -30.15
N LYS A 499 2.38 33.41 -29.35
CA LYS A 499 2.66 32.43 -28.29
C LYS A 499 1.79 32.72 -27.06
N GLU A 500 1.25 31.65 -26.46
CA GLU A 500 0.62 31.67 -25.13
C GLU A 500 1.69 31.32 -24.10
N VAL A 501 1.86 32.17 -23.09
CA VAL A 501 2.92 32.08 -22.08
C VAL A 501 2.29 31.84 -20.71
N PHE A 502 2.85 30.90 -19.96
CA PHE A 502 2.46 30.57 -18.60
C PHE A 502 3.65 30.73 -17.68
N ILE A 503 3.48 31.51 -16.61
CA ILE A 503 4.53 31.78 -15.62
C ILE A 503 4.06 31.24 -14.29
N PHE A 504 4.82 30.30 -13.72
CA PHE A 504 4.56 29.72 -12.41
C PHE A 504 5.64 30.15 -11.44
N HIS A 505 5.27 30.91 -10.42
CA HIS A 505 6.13 31.27 -9.30
C HIS A 505 5.86 30.32 -8.13
N ILE A 506 6.88 29.59 -7.71
CA ILE A 506 6.78 28.59 -6.64
C ILE A 506 7.60 29.07 -5.45
N ARG A 507 6.94 29.49 -4.37
CA ARG A 507 7.58 29.92 -3.12
C ARG A 507 7.66 28.77 -2.12
N GLU A 508 8.88 28.39 -1.77
CA GLU A 508 9.19 27.37 -0.77
C GLU A 508 9.95 28.01 0.39
N GLY A 509 9.21 28.42 1.43
CA GLY A 509 9.75 29.20 2.54
C GLY A 509 9.85 30.70 2.23
N GLY A 510 10.61 31.43 3.05
CA GLY A 510 10.66 32.90 3.02
C GLY A 510 9.40 33.56 3.60
N LYS A 511 9.56 34.78 4.15
CA LYS A 511 8.44 35.62 4.59
C LYS A 511 8.28 36.78 3.60
N GLY A 512 7.03 37.14 3.30
CA GLY A 512 6.70 38.26 2.41
C GLY A 512 5.86 37.83 1.22
N GLU A 513 5.17 38.82 0.64
CA GLU A 513 4.35 38.64 -0.56
C GLU A 513 5.23 38.55 -1.80
N PHE A 514 4.70 37.96 -2.87
CA PHE A 514 5.36 38.01 -4.17
C PHE A 514 5.53 39.47 -4.59
N SER A 515 6.72 39.81 -5.10
CA SER A 515 6.96 41.15 -5.64
C SER A 515 6.02 41.45 -6.80
N GLU A 516 5.66 42.73 -6.97
CA GLU A 516 4.90 43.20 -8.13
C GLU A 516 5.79 43.35 -9.39
N LYS A 517 7.13 43.24 -9.25
CA LYS A 517 8.05 43.20 -10.40
C LYS A 517 7.71 42.06 -11.36
N LYS A 518 7.88 42.31 -12.65
CA LYS A 518 7.60 41.32 -13.70
C LYS A 518 8.84 40.56 -14.12
N ILE A 519 8.67 39.31 -14.56
CA ILE A 519 9.78 38.56 -15.17
C ILE A 519 9.99 39.04 -16.60
N PRO A 520 11.24 39.26 -17.05
CA PRO A 520 11.51 39.65 -18.43
C PRO A 520 11.09 38.56 -19.41
N ILE A 521 10.27 38.89 -20.41
CA ILE A 521 9.86 37.99 -21.49
C ILE A 521 10.44 38.51 -22.80
N ASN A 522 11.36 37.74 -23.39
CA ASN A 522 12.06 38.07 -24.63
C ASN A 522 11.52 37.21 -25.79
N LEU A 523 10.23 37.35 -26.09
CA LEU A 523 9.56 36.62 -27.17
C LEU A 523 8.99 37.60 -28.22
N PRO A 524 9.29 37.39 -29.53
CA PRO A 524 8.95 38.36 -30.58
C PRO A 524 7.44 38.49 -30.86
N LYS A 525 6.64 37.45 -30.56
CA LYS A 525 5.17 37.47 -30.68
C LYS A 525 4.55 36.76 -29.49
N THR A 526 3.98 37.54 -28.57
CA THR A 526 3.33 37.03 -27.35
C THR A 526 1.89 37.51 -27.33
N GLY A 527 0.95 36.56 -27.41
CA GLY A 527 -0.47 36.83 -27.32
C GLY A 527 -0.88 36.93 -25.86
N LYS A 528 -1.16 35.79 -25.23
CA LYS A 528 -1.69 35.74 -23.86
C LYS A 528 -0.63 35.33 -22.85
N ILE A 529 -0.64 35.95 -21.67
CA ILE A 529 0.24 35.61 -20.55
C ILE A 529 -0.62 35.28 -19.34
N THR A 530 -0.41 34.12 -18.72
CA THR A 530 -1.04 33.74 -17.46
C THR A 530 0.03 33.55 -16.40
N GLU A 531 -0.06 34.29 -15.31
CA GLU A 531 0.89 34.28 -14.20
C GLU A 531 0.20 33.68 -12.98
N VAL A 532 0.83 32.68 -12.36
CA VAL A 532 0.31 31.93 -11.21
C VAL A 532 1.36 31.92 -10.10
N CYS A 533 0.98 32.41 -8.92
CA CYS A 533 1.85 32.43 -7.75
C CYS A 533 1.37 31.41 -6.71
N ILE A 534 2.22 30.44 -6.39
CA ILE A 534 1.94 29.32 -5.50
C ILE A 534 2.90 29.38 -4.33
N SER A 535 2.39 29.24 -3.11
CA SER A 535 3.20 29.11 -1.91
C SER A 535 2.95 27.82 -1.15
N LEU A 536 4.02 27.29 -0.55
CA LEU A 536 3.96 26.12 0.32
C LEU A 536 3.84 26.56 1.80
N GLN A 537 2.81 26.07 2.47
CA GLN A 537 2.53 26.33 3.88
C GLN A 537 3.03 25.17 4.75
N GLU A 538 4.34 25.10 4.99
CA GLU A 538 4.99 23.98 5.68
C GLU A 538 4.41 23.66 7.07
N LYS A 539 3.79 24.64 7.73
CA LYS A 539 3.16 24.47 9.06
C LYS A 539 1.73 23.92 9.03
N ARG A 540 1.07 23.85 7.86
CA ARG A 540 -0.32 23.40 7.73
C ARG A 540 -0.41 22.12 6.91
N LYS A 541 -0.31 20.96 7.59
CA LYS A 541 -0.36 19.63 6.94
C LYS A 541 -1.65 19.38 6.13
N SER A 542 -2.78 19.99 6.52
CA SER A 542 -4.07 19.83 5.82
C SER A 542 -4.29 20.83 4.67
N ASP A 543 -3.44 21.85 4.55
CA ASP A 543 -3.58 22.96 3.59
C ASP A 543 -2.20 23.41 3.11
N PHE A 544 -1.44 22.44 2.57
CA PHE A 544 -0.01 22.60 2.32
C PHE A 544 0.30 23.52 1.13
N PHE A 545 -0.61 23.66 0.17
CA PHE A 545 -0.44 24.51 -1.01
C PHE A 545 -1.45 25.64 -1.01
N ASN A 546 -1.00 26.85 -1.37
CA ASN A 546 -1.87 28.00 -1.53
C ASN A 546 -1.61 28.70 -2.87
N VAL A 547 -2.67 28.93 -3.65
CA VAL A 547 -2.61 29.72 -4.88
C VAL A 547 -2.89 31.17 -4.51
N GLU A 548 -1.82 31.92 -4.25
CA GLU A 548 -1.90 33.31 -3.75
C GLU A 548 -2.44 34.26 -4.80
N LYS A 549 -1.99 34.12 -6.05
CA LYS A 549 -2.32 35.03 -7.15
C LYS A 549 -2.47 34.27 -8.45
N ILE A 550 -3.42 34.70 -9.26
CA ILE A 550 -3.53 34.31 -10.66
C ILE A 550 -3.98 35.52 -11.47
N ASP A 551 -3.18 35.89 -12.47
CA ASP A 551 -3.43 37.00 -13.36
C ASP A 551 -3.39 36.53 -14.82
N ARG A 552 -4.23 37.12 -15.68
CA ARG A 552 -4.20 36.90 -17.13
C ARG A 552 -4.10 38.23 -17.85
N TYR A 553 -3.20 38.28 -18.82
CA TYR A 553 -2.91 39.44 -19.65
C TYR A 553 -3.09 39.05 -21.12
N ASN A 554 -3.63 39.97 -21.93
CA ASN A 554 -3.92 39.75 -23.34
C ASN A 554 -2.79 40.18 -24.27
N SER A 555 -1.72 40.76 -23.73
CA SER A 555 -0.51 41.12 -24.48
C SER A 555 0.70 41.29 -23.57
N LEU A 556 1.91 41.28 -24.15
CA LEU A 556 3.15 41.61 -23.43
C LEU A 556 3.16 43.05 -22.90
N ASN A 557 2.54 44.00 -23.60
CA ASN A 557 2.47 45.39 -23.17
C ASN A 557 1.60 45.54 -21.91
N GLU A 558 0.46 44.85 -21.88
CA GLU A 558 -0.44 44.81 -20.72
C GLU A 558 0.26 44.18 -19.50
N TYR A 559 0.98 43.07 -19.71
CA TYR A 559 1.76 42.41 -18.65
C TYR A 559 2.84 43.33 -18.07
N LYS A 560 3.59 44.04 -18.93
CA LYS A 560 4.63 44.97 -18.49
C LYS A 560 4.02 46.15 -17.72
N GLY A 561 2.98 46.80 -18.26
CA GLY A 561 2.19 47.82 -17.55
C GLY A 561 3.01 48.93 -16.87
N GLY A 562 4.20 49.26 -17.36
CA GLY A 562 5.13 50.21 -16.73
C GLY A 562 5.84 49.71 -15.45
N LYS A 563 5.66 48.44 -15.07
CA LYS A 563 6.30 47.82 -13.90
C LYS A 563 7.76 47.49 -14.17
N GLU A 564 8.58 47.59 -13.12
CA GLU A 564 9.96 47.13 -13.16
C GLU A 564 10.06 45.63 -13.46
N SER A 565 11.10 45.25 -14.19
CA SER A 565 11.40 43.84 -14.46
C SER A 565 12.47 43.32 -13.51
N PHE A 566 12.41 42.02 -13.23
CA PHE A 566 13.44 41.33 -12.47
C PHE A 566 14.75 41.20 -13.25
N ASN A 567 15.87 41.38 -12.54
CA ASN A 567 17.20 41.04 -13.03
C ASN A 567 17.47 39.54 -12.84
N GLY A 568 17.96 38.89 -13.88
CA GLY A 568 18.23 37.45 -13.86
C GLY A 568 18.48 36.88 -15.26
N GLU A 569 18.59 35.56 -15.34
CA GLU A 569 18.81 34.83 -16.59
C GLU A 569 17.79 33.71 -16.80
N TRP A 570 17.41 33.47 -18.06
CA TRP A 570 16.62 32.32 -18.45
C TRP A 570 17.53 31.14 -18.79
N LYS A 571 17.23 29.97 -18.23
CA LYS A 571 17.81 28.69 -18.64
C LYS A 571 16.75 27.80 -19.26
N ASN A 572 17.00 27.38 -20.50
CA ASN A 572 16.13 26.45 -21.21
C ASN A 572 16.16 25.07 -20.53
N ILE A 573 14.99 24.48 -20.33
CA ILE A 573 14.83 23.12 -19.84
C ILE A 573 14.77 22.18 -21.06
N PRO A 574 15.82 21.41 -21.34
CA PRO A 574 15.87 20.58 -22.54
C PRO A 574 14.94 19.36 -22.43
N TYR A 575 14.56 18.81 -23.59
CA TYR A 575 14.00 17.47 -23.72
C TYR A 575 15.01 16.63 -24.51
N PRO A 576 15.82 15.77 -23.85
CA PRO A 576 16.76 14.91 -24.56
C PRO A 576 16.05 14.01 -25.56
N ALA A 577 16.65 13.84 -26.74
CA ALA A 577 16.11 12.94 -27.75
C ALA A 577 16.00 11.51 -27.20
N LYS A 578 14.86 10.87 -27.47
CA LYS A 578 14.54 9.50 -27.06
C LYS A 578 14.45 9.27 -25.54
N LEU A 579 14.28 10.32 -24.73
CA LEU A 579 14.22 10.17 -23.26
C LEU A 579 13.07 9.24 -22.82
N LYS A 580 11.83 9.50 -23.28
CA LYS A 580 10.68 8.64 -22.98
C LYS A 580 10.88 7.21 -23.49
N GLU A 581 11.39 7.05 -24.70
CA GLU A 581 11.65 5.75 -25.31
C GLU A 581 12.67 4.95 -24.51
N THR A 582 13.60 5.62 -23.83
CA THR A 582 14.56 4.96 -22.93
C THR A 582 13.89 4.49 -21.63
N PHE A 583 12.92 5.26 -21.10
CA PHE A 583 12.06 4.78 -20.02
C PHE A 583 11.22 3.56 -20.46
N ASP A 584 10.64 3.60 -21.66
CA ASP A 584 9.86 2.49 -22.21
C ASP A 584 10.72 1.20 -22.28
N LYS A 585 11.95 1.30 -22.80
CA LYS A 585 12.92 0.19 -22.80
C LYS A 585 13.28 -0.29 -21.39
N VAL A 586 13.48 0.60 -20.43
CA VAL A 586 13.78 0.19 -19.04
C VAL A 586 12.63 -0.65 -18.47
N LEU A 587 11.38 -0.28 -18.76
CA LEU A 587 10.20 -1.04 -18.34
C LEU A 587 10.09 -2.40 -19.04
N GLU A 588 10.37 -2.46 -20.34
CA GLU A 588 10.33 -3.70 -21.15
C GLU A 588 11.41 -4.71 -20.76
N PHE A 589 12.59 -4.22 -20.36
CA PHE A 589 13.74 -5.01 -19.93
C PHE A 589 13.88 -5.05 -18.40
N GLN A 590 12.85 -4.61 -17.67
CA GLN A 590 12.81 -4.72 -16.23
C GLN A 590 12.81 -6.21 -15.86
N LEU A 591 13.61 -6.57 -14.85
CA LEU A 591 13.90 -7.93 -14.37
C LEU A 591 12.74 -8.92 -14.64
N ALA A 592 12.80 -9.56 -15.82
CA ALA A 592 11.97 -10.72 -16.11
C ALA A 592 12.75 -11.94 -15.65
N SER A 593 12.07 -12.92 -15.07
CA SER A 593 12.68 -14.15 -14.52
C SER A 593 13.56 -14.97 -15.51
N SER A 594 13.61 -14.59 -16.79
CA SER A 594 14.38 -15.22 -17.86
C SER A 594 15.40 -14.32 -18.59
N GLN A 595 15.54 -13.04 -18.23
CA GLN A 595 16.43 -12.10 -18.94
C GLN A 595 17.81 -11.94 -18.29
N ASP A 596 18.81 -11.64 -19.13
CA ASP A 596 20.21 -11.37 -18.74
C ASP A 596 20.32 -10.05 -17.95
N GLN A 597 20.83 -10.14 -16.72
CA GLN A 597 21.02 -9.01 -15.80
C GLN A 597 21.80 -7.86 -16.42
N PHE A 598 22.80 -8.18 -17.25
CA PHE A 598 23.62 -7.18 -17.92
C PHE A 598 22.80 -6.30 -18.87
N GLN A 599 21.74 -6.85 -19.48
CA GLN A 599 20.86 -6.09 -20.35
C GLN A 599 20.02 -5.10 -19.54
N SER A 600 19.38 -5.52 -18.46
CA SER A 600 18.56 -4.63 -17.62
C SER A 600 19.38 -3.46 -17.07
N ILE A 601 20.56 -3.72 -16.49
CA ILE A 601 21.41 -2.66 -15.93
C ILE A 601 21.91 -1.69 -17.02
N SER A 602 22.23 -2.20 -18.21
CA SER A 602 22.64 -1.35 -19.33
C SER A 602 21.53 -0.35 -19.71
N LYS A 603 20.25 -0.76 -19.64
CA LYS A 603 19.10 0.12 -19.92
C LYS A 603 18.93 1.20 -18.86
N TYR A 604 19.13 0.87 -17.58
CA TYR A 604 19.14 1.87 -16.52
C TYR A 604 20.30 2.87 -16.70
N LYS A 605 21.50 2.41 -17.07
CA LYS A 605 22.63 3.31 -17.37
C LYS A 605 22.33 4.23 -18.58
N GLU A 606 21.73 3.70 -19.65
CA GLU A 606 21.26 4.48 -20.81
C GLU A 606 20.26 5.58 -20.36
N LEU A 607 19.30 5.21 -19.51
CA LEU A 607 18.32 6.15 -18.94
C LEU A 607 19.00 7.24 -18.09
N PHE A 608 19.92 6.85 -17.20
CA PHE A 608 20.62 7.79 -16.34
C PHE A 608 21.54 8.74 -17.11
N GLY A 609 22.18 8.29 -18.19
CA GLY A 609 22.91 9.19 -19.11
C GLY A 609 21.98 10.23 -19.74
N LYS A 610 20.80 9.81 -20.22
CA LYS A 610 19.78 10.73 -20.77
C LYS A 610 19.24 11.72 -19.74
N LEU A 611 19.01 11.28 -18.50
CA LEU A 611 18.67 12.19 -17.41
C LEU A 611 19.84 13.12 -17.06
N GLY A 612 21.08 12.64 -17.16
CA GLY A 612 22.29 13.43 -17.04
C GLY A 612 22.33 14.57 -18.06
N GLU A 613 22.05 14.29 -19.33
CA GLU A 613 21.94 15.30 -20.40
C GLU A 613 20.91 16.37 -20.05
N ALA A 614 19.75 15.96 -19.51
CA ALA A 614 18.65 16.85 -19.19
C ALA A 614 18.96 17.78 -17.99
N VAL A 615 19.64 17.23 -16.98
CA VAL A 615 19.86 17.89 -15.68
C VAL A 615 21.17 18.69 -15.65
N LEU A 616 22.15 18.38 -16.51
CA LEU A 616 23.46 19.04 -16.53
C LEU A 616 23.39 20.59 -16.50
N PRO A 617 22.52 21.27 -17.27
CA PRO A 617 22.41 22.73 -17.22
C PRO A 617 21.95 23.27 -15.85
N PHE A 618 21.31 22.42 -15.04
CA PHE A 618 20.73 22.74 -13.75
C PHE A 618 21.51 22.12 -12.58
N LYS A 619 22.69 21.54 -12.81
CA LYS A 619 23.48 20.88 -11.75
C LYS A 619 23.75 21.78 -10.54
N GLY A 620 23.90 23.08 -10.77
CA GLY A 620 24.11 24.07 -9.70
C GLY A 620 22.92 24.19 -8.74
N LEU A 621 21.71 23.80 -9.16
CA LEU A 621 20.50 23.83 -8.35
C LEU A 621 20.29 22.58 -7.49
N ILE A 622 21.14 21.56 -7.69
CA ILE A 622 21.12 20.29 -6.97
C ILE A 622 22.29 20.32 -5.97
N GLU A 623 21.98 20.61 -4.71
CA GLU A 623 23.00 20.94 -3.70
C GLU A 623 23.01 19.96 -2.53
N LYS A 624 21.92 19.20 -2.36
CA LYS A 624 21.74 18.20 -1.31
C LYS A 624 21.01 16.99 -1.85
N GLU A 625 21.10 15.88 -1.14
CA GLU A 625 20.41 14.61 -1.42
C GLU A 625 18.91 14.79 -1.70
N ALA A 626 18.23 15.61 -0.89
CA ALA A 626 16.81 15.91 -1.09
C ALA A 626 16.50 16.53 -2.48
N HIS A 627 17.41 17.32 -3.06
CA HIS A 627 17.21 17.87 -4.41
C HIS A 627 17.36 16.78 -5.49
N THR A 628 18.31 15.87 -5.31
CA THR A 628 18.48 14.71 -6.19
C THR A 628 17.21 13.85 -6.17
N GLN A 629 16.75 13.48 -4.97
CA GLN A 629 15.50 12.74 -4.78
C GLN A 629 14.32 13.46 -5.44
N ALA A 630 14.18 14.78 -5.24
CA ALA A 630 13.10 15.56 -5.84
C ALA A 630 13.04 15.44 -7.36
N VAL A 631 14.17 15.63 -8.06
CA VAL A 631 14.23 15.54 -9.53
C VAL A 631 13.86 14.14 -10.00
N PHE A 632 14.38 13.10 -9.35
CA PHE A 632 14.07 11.70 -9.69
C PHE A 632 12.60 11.38 -9.45
N HIS A 633 12.05 11.74 -8.29
CA HIS A 633 10.64 11.56 -7.98
C HIS A 633 9.76 12.30 -9.00
N GLY A 634 10.17 13.50 -9.42
CA GLY A 634 9.50 14.30 -10.44
C GLY A 634 9.45 13.59 -11.79
N VAL A 635 10.60 13.19 -12.33
CA VAL A 635 10.67 12.62 -13.68
C VAL A 635 10.04 11.22 -13.76
N PHE A 636 10.26 10.35 -12.77
CA PHE A 636 9.67 9.01 -12.76
C PHE A 636 8.16 9.04 -12.51
N SER A 637 7.68 9.94 -11.64
CA SER A 637 6.24 10.16 -11.48
C SER A 637 5.59 10.67 -12.76
N HIS A 638 6.25 11.58 -13.49
CA HIS A 638 5.75 12.07 -14.78
C HIS A 638 5.61 10.94 -15.79
N TYR A 639 6.64 10.09 -15.90
CA TYR A 639 6.60 8.91 -16.77
C TYR A 639 5.48 7.93 -16.39
N SER A 640 5.32 7.68 -15.08
CA SER A 640 4.25 6.86 -14.52
C SER A 640 2.85 7.37 -14.90
N ASP A 641 2.62 8.69 -14.80
CA ASP A 641 1.37 9.34 -15.20
C ASP A 641 1.14 9.27 -16.72
N ILE A 642 2.19 9.43 -17.55
CA ILE A 642 2.09 9.23 -19.01
C ILE A 642 1.61 7.81 -19.30
N LYS A 643 2.24 6.79 -18.69
CA LYS A 643 1.86 5.38 -18.90
C LYS A 643 0.43 5.08 -18.49
N LEU A 644 -0.06 5.71 -17.43
CA LEU A 644 -1.45 5.57 -17.00
C LEU A 644 -2.45 6.17 -18.01
N GLY A 645 -2.05 7.20 -18.76
CA GLY A 645 -2.82 7.82 -19.83
C GLY A 645 -2.70 7.14 -21.20
N GLU A 646 -1.71 6.26 -21.40
CA GLU A 646 -1.53 5.43 -22.61
C GLU A 646 -2.46 4.19 -22.59
N SER A 647 -2.30 3.28 -23.58
CA SER A 647 -3.06 2.03 -23.62
C SER A 647 -2.79 1.15 -22.39
N LEU A 648 -3.76 0.31 -22.02
CA LEU A 648 -3.67 -0.57 -20.84
C LEU A 648 -2.61 -1.67 -20.96
N GLU A 649 -1.86 -1.78 -22.07
CA GLU A 649 -0.92 -2.87 -22.30
C GLU A 649 0.28 -2.85 -21.34
N SER A 650 0.69 -1.67 -20.88
CA SER A 650 1.80 -1.51 -19.94
C SER A 650 1.51 -0.42 -18.90
N ARG A 651 1.77 -0.71 -17.64
CA ARG A 651 1.74 0.27 -16.54
C ARG A 651 3.12 0.34 -15.89
N ALA A 652 3.53 1.54 -15.53
CA ALA A 652 4.68 1.79 -14.67
C ALA A 652 4.17 2.32 -13.33
N LEU A 653 4.38 1.57 -12.26
CA LEU A 653 4.06 1.99 -10.90
C LEU A 653 5.34 2.54 -10.27
N VAL A 654 5.26 3.74 -9.70
CA VAL A 654 6.38 4.41 -9.06
C VAL A 654 6.00 4.75 -7.62
N LEU A 655 6.67 4.10 -6.68
CA LEU A 655 6.44 4.27 -5.24
C LEU A 655 7.65 4.95 -4.63
N THR A 656 7.48 6.20 -4.22
CA THR A 656 8.51 6.93 -3.48
C THR A 656 8.46 6.58 -2.00
N GLU A 657 9.59 6.60 -1.29
CA GLU A 657 9.63 6.43 0.17
C GLU A 657 8.90 5.15 0.63
N PHE A 658 9.23 4.01 0.02
CA PHE A 658 8.57 2.75 0.32
C PHE A 658 9.12 2.12 1.60
N GLN A 659 8.23 1.81 2.55
CA GLN A 659 8.59 1.22 3.83
C GLN A 659 8.97 -0.26 3.70
N THR A 660 10.22 -0.62 4.01
CA THR A 660 10.73 -2.01 3.95
C THR A 660 10.43 -2.84 5.19
N GLY A 661 9.82 -2.22 6.20
CA GLY A 661 9.55 -2.77 7.53
C GLY A 661 10.46 -2.13 8.59
N ARG A 662 10.04 -2.18 9.87
CA ARG A 662 10.86 -1.73 11.03
C ARG A 662 11.39 -0.29 10.97
N GLY A 663 10.65 0.63 10.34
CA GLY A 663 10.99 2.05 10.30
C GLY A 663 11.85 2.51 9.12
N LYS A 664 12.27 1.62 8.21
CA LYS A 664 13.18 1.94 7.11
C LYS A 664 12.46 2.13 5.77
N ARG A 665 12.99 3.02 4.92
CA ARG A 665 12.40 3.41 3.64
C ARG A 665 13.40 3.28 2.49
N ILE A 666 12.93 2.80 1.36
CA ILE A 666 13.61 2.91 0.06
C ILE A 666 13.16 4.21 -0.58
N ASP A 667 14.10 4.98 -1.11
CA ASP A 667 13.81 6.27 -1.74
C ASP A 667 12.80 6.13 -2.88
N MET A 668 12.97 5.16 -3.77
CA MET A 668 12.03 4.93 -4.88
C MET A 668 11.99 3.47 -5.33
N ILE A 669 10.80 2.95 -5.63
CA ILE A 669 10.57 1.65 -6.26
C ILE A 669 9.86 1.85 -7.59
N ILE A 670 10.31 1.14 -8.60
CA ILE A 670 9.74 1.09 -9.94
C ILE A 670 9.23 -0.33 -10.17
N HIS A 671 7.97 -0.48 -10.52
CA HIS A 671 7.33 -1.77 -10.76
C HIS A 671 6.54 -1.71 -12.06
N GLY A 672 6.98 -2.48 -13.06
CA GLY A 672 6.27 -2.62 -14.32
C GLY A 672 5.21 -3.71 -14.28
N VAL A 673 4.09 -3.46 -14.94
CA VAL A 673 3.00 -4.43 -15.16
C VAL A 673 2.64 -4.46 -16.63
N LYS A 674 2.54 -5.65 -17.21
CA LYS A 674 2.14 -5.87 -18.61
C LYS A 674 0.84 -6.66 -18.67
N PHE A 675 -0.12 -6.20 -19.46
CA PHE A 675 -1.42 -6.87 -19.62
C PHE A 675 -1.37 -7.74 -20.88
N ALA A 676 -1.68 -9.03 -20.75
CA ALA A 676 -1.64 -9.98 -21.85
C ALA A 676 -3.02 -10.08 -22.50
N ASP A 677 -3.14 -9.56 -23.74
CA ASP A 677 -4.36 -9.49 -24.54
C ASP A 677 -5.56 -8.85 -23.82
N GLN A 678 -6.68 -8.64 -24.51
CA GLN A 678 -7.89 -8.02 -23.92
C GLN A 678 -8.53 -8.84 -22.78
N ALA A 679 -7.96 -10.01 -22.44
CA ALA A 679 -8.26 -10.77 -21.25
C ALA A 679 -7.48 -10.18 -20.06
N ARG A 680 -8.19 -9.85 -18.98
CA ARG A 680 -7.70 -9.10 -17.79
C ARG A 680 -6.61 -9.80 -16.94
N SER A 681 -5.83 -10.73 -17.50
CA SER A 681 -4.63 -11.32 -16.87
C SER A 681 -3.42 -10.44 -17.13
N ALA A 682 -2.87 -9.84 -16.08
CA ALA A 682 -1.63 -9.07 -16.13
C ALA A 682 -0.46 -9.86 -15.54
N GLY A 683 0.71 -9.76 -16.17
CA GLY A 683 1.99 -10.20 -15.65
C GLY A 683 2.76 -9.04 -15.03
N GLU A 684 3.44 -9.31 -13.92
CA GLU A 684 4.32 -8.37 -13.23
C GLU A 684 5.78 -8.62 -13.60
N TYR A 685 6.58 -7.56 -13.67
CA TYR A 685 8.04 -7.67 -13.65
C TYR A 685 8.54 -7.59 -12.21
N ASP A 686 9.71 -8.16 -11.93
CA ASP A 686 10.31 -8.01 -10.61
C ASP A 686 10.63 -6.52 -10.34
N PRO A 687 10.19 -5.93 -9.20
CA PRO A 687 10.41 -4.52 -8.91
C PRO A 687 11.89 -4.15 -8.79
N VAL A 688 12.19 -2.89 -9.09
CA VAL A 688 13.53 -2.31 -8.91
C VAL A 688 13.46 -1.17 -7.90
N GLY A 689 14.19 -1.30 -6.79
CA GLY A 689 14.40 -0.24 -5.82
C GLY A 689 15.66 0.58 -6.13
N LEU A 690 15.53 1.90 -6.13
CA LEU A 690 16.63 2.84 -6.28
C LEU A 690 16.91 3.50 -4.92
N GLU A 691 18.18 3.49 -4.53
CA GLU A 691 18.71 4.25 -3.40
C GLU A 691 19.40 5.51 -3.93
N LEU A 692 18.90 6.70 -3.59
CA LEU A 692 19.31 7.94 -4.26
C LEU A 692 20.24 8.75 -3.36
N LYS A 693 21.50 8.93 -3.79
CA LYS A 693 22.46 9.80 -3.11
C LYS A 693 22.72 11.07 -3.91
N GLY A 694 22.83 12.18 -3.20
CA GLY A 694 23.13 13.48 -3.80
C GLY A 694 24.29 14.19 -3.11
N PRO A 695 24.59 15.43 -3.54
CA PRO A 695 25.76 16.15 -3.09
C PRO A 695 25.73 16.38 -1.58
N ARG A 696 26.90 16.25 -0.94
CA ARG A 696 27.09 16.52 0.49
C ARG A 696 28.51 17.05 0.70
N GLU A 697 28.67 18.02 1.59
CA GLU A 697 29.96 18.64 1.86
C GLU A 697 30.99 17.58 2.29
N GLY A 698 32.20 17.66 1.72
CA GLY A 698 33.31 16.74 2.02
C GLY A 698 33.11 15.30 1.53
N ARG A 699 32.10 15.00 0.71
CA ARG A 699 31.85 13.65 0.19
C ARG A 699 32.05 13.57 -1.32
N THR A 700 32.86 12.60 -1.76
CA THR A 700 33.06 12.27 -3.17
C THR A 700 31.94 11.37 -3.69
N ALA A 701 31.80 11.28 -5.01
CA ALA A 701 30.82 10.38 -5.64
C ALA A 701 31.05 8.92 -5.21
N ASP A 702 32.30 8.45 -5.12
CA ASP A 702 32.60 7.08 -4.68
C ASP A 702 32.22 6.83 -3.22
N ALA A 703 32.45 7.79 -2.32
CA ALA A 703 31.99 7.67 -0.94
C ALA A 703 30.46 7.57 -0.84
N LEU A 704 29.73 8.25 -1.71
CA LEU A 704 28.26 8.16 -1.80
C LEU A 704 27.82 6.81 -2.39
N LYS A 705 28.56 6.23 -3.35
CA LYS A 705 28.29 4.87 -3.85
C LYS A 705 28.43 3.85 -2.73
N ASP A 706 29.48 3.96 -1.92
CA ASP A 706 29.71 3.08 -0.78
C ASP A 706 28.60 3.21 0.28
N GLU A 707 28.14 4.44 0.55
CA GLU A 707 27.01 4.71 1.45
C GLU A 707 25.72 4.04 0.94
N ALA A 708 25.40 4.21 -0.35
CA ALA A 708 24.22 3.57 -0.96
C ALA A 708 24.31 2.04 -0.90
N ASN A 709 25.48 1.48 -1.23
CA ASN A 709 25.71 0.04 -1.19
C ASN A 709 25.57 -0.53 0.23
N LYS A 710 26.09 0.19 1.22
CA LYS A 710 25.97 -0.18 2.64
C LYS A 710 24.51 -0.15 3.08
N GLN A 711 23.76 0.89 2.73
CA GLN A 711 22.35 0.99 3.08
C GLN A 711 21.52 -0.15 2.46
N ILE A 712 21.77 -0.49 1.19
CA ILE A 712 21.13 -1.64 0.53
C ILE A 712 21.45 -2.94 1.28
N ALA A 713 22.71 -3.18 1.63
CA ALA A 713 23.14 -4.41 2.31
C ALA A 713 22.62 -4.52 3.75
N ASP A 714 22.67 -3.41 4.49
CA ASP A 714 22.34 -3.39 5.91
C ASP A 714 20.83 -3.33 6.16
N GLU A 715 20.08 -2.66 5.28
CA GLU A 715 18.67 -2.32 5.49
C GLU A 715 17.72 -3.04 4.52
N TYR A 716 18.02 -3.05 3.22
CA TYR A 716 17.05 -3.54 2.21
C TYR A 716 17.11 -5.06 2.03
N MET A 717 18.30 -5.66 2.12
CA MET A 717 18.41 -7.12 2.11
C MET A 717 17.67 -7.80 3.27
N LYS A 718 17.40 -7.07 4.36
CA LYS A 718 16.67 -7.55 5.54
C LYS A 718 15.20 -7.07 5.55
N GLY A 719 14.75 -6.38 4.50
CA GLY A 719 13.38 -5.92 4.37
C GLY A 719 12.40 -7.09 4.24
N VAL A 720 11.24 -6.97 4.85
CA VAL A 720 10.25 -8.06 4.98
C VAL A 720 8.89 -7.72 4.38
N THR A 721 8.71 -6.48 3.91
CA THR A 721 7.43 -5.98 3.38
C THR A 721 7.30 -6.12 1.86
N TYR A 722 8.33 -6.54 1.12
CA TYR A 722 8.31 -6.58 -0.35
C TYR A 722 7.14 -7.36 -0.95
N LYS A 723 6.67 -8.41 -0.28
CA LYS A 723 5.51 -9.21 -0.70
C LYS A 723 4.16 -8.48 -0.63
N THR A 724 4.12 -7.24 -0.14
CA THR A 724 2.94 -6.37 -0.24
C THR A 724 2.86 -5.67 -1.59
N LEU A 725 3.99 -5.57 -2.31
CA LEU A 725 4.14 -4.79 -3.53
C LEU A 725 4.17 -5.59 -4.81
N THR A 726 4.58 -6.85 -4.74
CA THR A 726 4.76 -7.69 -5.93
C THR A 726 4.45 -9.13 -5.60
N ASP A 727 3.94 -9.89 -6.56
CA ASP A 727 3.96 -11.36 -6.54
C ASP A 727 5.21 -11.95 -7.23
N GLY A 728 6.12 -11.08 -7.70
CA GLY A 728 7.43 -11.43 -8.25
C GLY A 728 8.31 -12.18 -7.27
N LYS A 729 9.36 -12.82 -7.78
CA LYS A 729 10.24 -13.71 -7.00
C LYS A 729 11.34 -12.94 -6.28
N GLU A 730 11.66 -11.75 -6.75
CA GLU A 730 12.77 -10.95 -6.23
C GLU A 730 12.48 -9.45 -6.35
N VAL A 731 13.23 -8.65 -5.60
CA VAL A 731 13.36 -7.21 -5.82
C VAL A 731 14.83 -6.92 -6.09
N GLY A 732 15.12 -6.18 -7.16
CA GLY A 732 16.47 -5.71 -7.48
C GLY A 732 16.74 -4.35 -6.88
N PHE A 733 17.88 -4.15 -6.22
CA PHE A 733 18.30 -2.87 -5.66
C PHE A 733 19.55 -2.34 -6.33
N ILE A 734 19.59 -1.02 -6.53
CA ILE A 734 20.80 -0.33 -6.98
C ILE A 734 20.86 1.08 -6.41
N GLY A 735 22.06 1.48 -5.98
CA GLY A 735 22.34 2.87 -5.62
C GLY A 735 22.57 3.73 -6.86
N VAL A 736 22.02 4.94 -6.86
CA VAL A 736 22.16 5.96 -7.91
C VAL A 736 22.71 7.22 -7.27
N VAL A 737 23.83 7.72 -7.79
CA VAL A 737 24.59 8.83 -7.21
C VAL A 737 24.61 10.01 -8.17
N PHE A 738 24.25 11.19 -7.69
CA PHE A 738 24.42 12.44 -8.42
C PHE A 738 25.79 13.06 -8.12
N ASP A 739 26.69 13.04 -9.11
CA ASP A 739 28.02 13.62 -9.00
C ASP A 739 28.03 15.09 -9.44
N LYS A 740 27.89 16.01 -8.46
CA LYS A 740 27.94 17.47 -8.73
C LYS A 740 29.26 17.92 -9.38
N GLY A 741 30.35 17.17 -9.17
CA GLY A 741 31.67 17.45 -9.74
C GLY A 741 31.78 17.14 -11.23
N ALA A 742 30.85 16.35 -11.78
CA ALA A 742 30.85 15.94 -13.17
C ALA A 742 30.82 17.14 -14.15
N SER A 743 31.62 17.04 -15.20
CA SER A 743 31.69 18.03 -16.29
C SER A 743 30.86 17.63 -17.51
N ASN A 744 30.41 16.38 -17.60
CA ASN A 744 29.65 15.84 -18.71
C ASN A 744 28.42 15.06 -18.23
N ALA A 745 27.48 14.80 -19.14
CA ALA A 745 26.21 14.14 -18.86
C ALA A 745 26.37 12.70 -18.35
N ASP A 746 27.27 11.91 -18.96
CA ASP A 746 27.43 10.48 -18.67
C ASP A 746 28.02 10.20 -17.29
N SER A 747 28.73 11.17 -16.72
CA SER A 747 29.30 11.08 -15.37
C SER A 747 28.45 11.75 -14.29
N LEU A 748 27.38 12.46 -14.66
CA LEU A 748 26.56 13.22 -13.71
C LEU A 748 25.69 12.32 -12.83
N ILE A 749 25.18 11.21 -13.38
CA ILE A 749 24.30 10.27 -12.69
C ILE A 749 24.91 8.87 -12.82
N LEU A 750 25.49 8.40 -11.73
CA LEU A 750 26.25 7.16 -11.68
C LEU A 750 25.46 6.05 -10.99
N THR A 751 25.70 4.82 -11.41
CA THR A 751 25.30 3.63 -10.66
C THR A 751 26.37 3.27 -9.64
N SER A 752 25.95 2.77 -8.48
CA SER A 752 26.85 2.34 -7.40
C SER A 752 27.57 1.02 -7.69
N LYS A 753 27.02 0.19 -8.58
CA LYS A 753 27.53 -1.12 -9.01
C LYS A 753 27.11 -1.42 -10.45
N ASP A 754 27.76 -2.41 -11.06
CA ASP A 754 27.45 -2.92 -12.40
C ASP A 754 26.34 -3.97 -12.44
N GLY A 755 25.61 -4.15 -11.34
CA GLY A 755 24.50 -5.10 -11.25
C GLY A 755 23.57 -4.83 -10.07
N PHE A 756 22.39 -5.46 -10.09
CA PHE A 756 21.41 -5.35 -9.02
C PHE A 756 21.77 -6.24 -7.83
N VAL A 757 21.60 -5.73 -6.61
CA VAL A 757 21.53 -6.56 -5.41
C VAL A 757 20.13 -7.16 -5.34
N ARG A 758 20.02 -8.48 -5.44
CA ARG A 758 18.72 -9.18 -5.49
C ARG A 758 18.32 -9.67 -4.11
N VAL A 759 17.07 -9.43 -3.76
CA VAL A 759 16.46 -9.89 -2.52
C VAL A 759 15.28 -10.79 -2.87
N PRO A 760 15.28 -12.07 -2.47
CA PRO A 760 14.17 -12.97 -2.74
C PRO A 760 12.91 -12.49 -2.01
N VAL A 761 11.77 -12.56 -2.70
CA VAL A 761 10.45 -12.29 -2.12
C VAL A 761 9.77 -13.62 -1.86
N VAL A 762 9.67 -13.97 -0.59
CA VAL A 762 9.05 -15.23 -0.19
C VAL A 762 7.54 -15.06 -0.10
N HIS A 763 6.83 -15.75 -0.98
CA HIS A 763 5.37 -15.78 -1.02
C HIS A 763 4.79 -16.99 -0.30
N SER A 764 3.58 -16.82 0.24
CA SER A 764 2.72 -17.95 0.60
C SER A 764 1.95 -18.35 -0.66
N SER A 765 1.99 -19.62 -1.01
CA SER A 765 1.23 -20.17 -2.14
C SER A 765 -0.25 -20.25 -1.84
N VAL A 766 -1.04 -20.46 -2.90
CA VAL A 766 -2.45 -20.84 -2.81
C VAL A 766 -2.57 -22.34 -3.10
N LEU A 767 -3.41 -23.03 -2.33
CA LEU A 767 -3.75 -24.44 -2.48
C LEU A 767 -4.51 -24.66 -3.80
N GLN A 768 -3.99 -25.49 -4.71
CA GLN A 768 -4.82 -26.09 -5.76
C GLN A 768 -5.65 -27.21 -5.12
N ILE A 769 -6.87 -26.90 -4.71
CA ILE A 769 -7.83 -27.94 -4.30
C ILE A 769 -8.21 -28.69 -5.58
N HIS A 770 -7.73 -29.93 -5.73
CA HIS A 770 -8.27 -30.83 -6.75
C HIS A 770 -9.76 -31.05 -6.46
N PRO A 771 -10.65 -30.89 -7.46
CA PRO A 771 -12.03 -31.34 -7.32
C PRO A 771 -11.98 -32.83 -7.02
N ARG A 772 -12.43 -33.26 -5.84
CA ARG A 772 -12.74 -34.68 -5.64
C ARG A 772 -13.89 -35.00 -6.59
N GLY A 773 -13.57 -35.71 -7.67
CA GLY A 773 -14.57 -36.31 -8.53
C GLY A 773 -15.51 -37.15 -7.68
N HIS A 774 -16.81 -36.90 -7.84
CA HIS A 774 -17.83 -37.90 -7.58
C HIS A 774 -17.61 -39.03 -8.59
N GLU A 775 -16.79 -40.03 -8.25
CA GLU A 775 -16.87 -41.33 -8.89
C GLU A 775 -17.83 -42.19 -8.07
N GLY A 776 -19.01 -42.41 -8.66
CA GLY A 776 -19.95 -43.43 -8.22
C GLY A 776 -19.27 -44.79 -8.23
N GLN A 777 -19.55 -45.56 -7.19
CA GLN A 777 -19.22 -46.98 -7.11
C GLN A 777 -19.79 -47.72 -8.32
N GLN A 778 -18.94 -48.35 -9.11
CA GLN A 778 -19.27 -49.61 -9.76
C GLN A 778 -18.10 -50.60 -9.60
N PRO A 779 -18.39 -51.91 -9.44
CA PRO A 779 -17.38 -52.89 -9.07
C PRO A 779 -16.47 -53.22 -10.27
N ILE A 780 -15.19 -53.36 -9.98
CA ILE A 780 -14.16 -53.86 -10.90
C ILE A 780 -14.44 -55.33 -11.21
N ASP A 781 -14.78 -55.64 -12.45
CA ASP A 781 -14.65 -56.99 -13.00
C ASP A 781 -13.21 -57.16 -13.51
N ARG A 782 -12.54 -58.19 -12.99
CA ARG A 782 -11.15 -58.55 -13.30
C ARG A 782 -11.15 -59.61 -14.37
N THR A 783 -10.84 -59.29 -15.63
CA THR A 783 -10.26 -60.28 -16.55
C THR A 783 -9.55 -59.68 -17.77
N LYS A 784 -8.28 -60.12 -17.97
CA LYS A 784 -7.49 -60.22 -19.23
C LYS A 784 -7.05 -58.87 -19.86
N GLY A 785 -5.85 -58.65 -20.39
CA GLY A 785 -4.68 -59.48 -20.66
C GLY A 785 -3.85 -58.85 -21.81
N LYS A 786 -2.61 -58.47 -21.51
CA LYS A 786 -1.45 -58.17 -22.40
C LYS A 786 -1.33 -56.83 -23.21
N PRO A 787 -0.07 -56.39 -23.49
CA PRO A 787 0.29 -55.07 -24.04
C PRO A 787 0.79 -55.11 -25.50
N LEU A 788 0.74 -53.98 -26.21
CA LEU A 788 1.40 -53.64 -27.49
C LEU A 788 1.10 -52.15 -27.77
N GLU A 789 1.86 -51.30 -28.45
CA GLU A 789 3.26 -51.18 -28.91
C GLU A 789 3.36 -49.72 -29.43
N LYS A 790 4.57 -49.16 -29.55
CA LYS A 790 4.85 -47.85 -30.19
C LYS A 790 4.54 -47.89 -31.69
N ILE A 791 4.03 -46.80 -32.26
CA ILE A 791 4.35 -46.34 -33.64
C ILE A 791 4.33 -44.78 -33.69
N GLU A 792 5.39 -44.22 -34.28
CA GLU A 792 5.62 -42.82 -34.67
C GLU A 792 5.03 -42.49 -36.05
N GLU A 793 5.14 -41.22 -36.46
CA GLU A 793 4.89 -40.58 -37.79
C GLU A 793 3.60 -39.71 -37.87
N VAL A 794 3.59 -38.38 -38.16
CA VAL A 794 4.32 -37.44 -39.05
C VAL A 794 3.41 -37.00 -40.22
N ILE A 795 3.14 -35.66 -40.28
CA ILE A 795 2.77 -34.81 -41.45
C ILE A 795 1.30 -34.99 -41.96
N GLN A 796 0.47 -33.99 -42.33
CA GLN A 796 0.68 -32.81 -43.18
C GLN A 796 -0.47 -31.77 -43.06
N VAL A 797 -0.10 -30.52 -43.32
CA VAL A 797 -0.92 -29.34 -43.65
C VAL A 797 -1.66 -29.54 -44.99
N HIS A 798 -2.88 -28.99 -45.15
CA HIS A 798 -3.33 -28.37 -46.41
C HIS A 798 -4.41 -27.29 -46.19
N ASN A 799 -4.15 -26.14 -46.83
CA ASN A 799 -5.02 -24.99 -47.03
C ASN A 799 -6.22 -25.34 -47.93
N ILE A 800 -7.35 -24.65 -47.73
CA ILE A 800 -8.23 -24.21 -48.82
C ILE A 800 -8.74 -22.81 -48.47
N ASP A 801 -8.44 -21.88 -49.38
CA ASP A 801 -9.00 -20.53 -49.49
C ASP A 801 -9.57 -20.46 -50.91
N GLU A 802 -10.83 -20.02 -51.07
CA GLU A 802 -11.27 -19.22 -52.24
C GLU A 802 -12.73 -18.74 -52.13
N SER A 803 -12.83 -17.42 -52.00
CA SER A 803 -13.78 -16.42 -52.52
C SER A 803 -15.01 -16.82 -53.37
N LEU A 804 -16.11 -16.08 -53.17
CA LEU A 804 -16.80 -15.17 -54.14
C LEU A 804 -18.20 -14.80 -53.59
N SER A 805 -18.42 -13.58 -53.09
CA SER A 805 -18.95 -12.38 -53.77
C SER A 805 -20.48 -12.19 -53.70
N LYS A 806 -20.87 -11.15 -52.94
CA LYS A 806 -21.90 -10.12 -53.17
C LYS A 806 -23.16 -10.50 -53.98
N THR A 807 -24.35 -10.16 -53.46
CA THR A 807 -25.19 -9.04 -53.95
C THR A 807 -26.29 -8.68 -52.94
N GLN A 808 -26.64 -7.39 -52.96
CA GLN A 808 -27.60 -6.58 -52.21
C GLN A 808 -29.04 -7.14 -52.12
N GLN A 809 -29.85 -6.72 -51.14
CA GLN A 809 -30.72 -5.52 -51.18
C GLN A 809 -31.96 -5.63 -50.24
N SER A 810 -32.06 -4.68 -49.30
CA SER A 810 -33.25 -3.97 -48.78
C SER A 810 -34.60 -4.64 -48.43
N ARG A 811 -35.21 -4.08 -47.35
CA ARG A 811 -36.63 -4.11 -46.89
C ARG A 811 -37.03 -5.43 -46.19
N LYS A 812 -37.53 -5.44 -44.95
CA LYS A 812 -38.37 -4.51 -44.17
C LYS A 812 -37.85 -4.35 -42.75
#